data_AF-A0A349SPQ8-F1
#
_entry.id   AF-A0A349SPQ8-F1
#
_cell.length_a   1.000
_cell.length_b   1.000
_cell.length_c   1.000
_cell.angle_alpha   90.00
_cell.angle_beta   90.00
_cell.angle_gamma   90.00
#
_symmetry.space_group_name_H-M   'P 1'
#
loop_
_entity.id
_entity.type
_entity.pdbx_description
1 polymer ?
#
loop_
_entity_poly.entity_id
_entity_poly.type
_entity_poly.pdbx_seq_one_letter_code
_entity_poly.pdbx_strand_id
1 'polypeptide(L)'
;LRDVHQAYRTEINDVLLTALARSISDWSGNLEIYLDLEGHGRESFSEKIDLSRTVGWFTSVYPVRLKYENGQSVQDNLKSIKEQLRHIPGKGFGYSALRYLANEKQNRLLQQAPTADIVFNYLGQFSSILDNNPWFTVAEQSRGHEHSLESMAPHPLSINSHIVGDKLQVDWIYSRSMFKPETIEKIADNYMAALEQIVLHCVQPDVYGYTPSDFPLSGLNQAQIDRLIGAQRNIESVYPLSPMQEGMLFHSLFDNDDGVYFEQLSVEVLGGVNRDTLKSAWCGVVNRHPALRSAFVWQDIDRPLQIVYQAIDMEIVELDWRHMGDAQVQERMETWLEKDRQRGFDFERPGLMRLAWVDLPGNRSRLIWSFHHIVLDGWSLPLVMGEVFQTYGLLMKGEDARLPQAGSYEDFISYLETVDKGDALQFWKLYLAEFEAATPLPNKRNLNTGGEKTFLENELLLDTAFTGRLQQFARDQHVTLNTLLQAAWGVLLARYSGDRDVVFGTTVSGRPADLANVENIVGLFINTLPLRIHLDSTSTILPLIKSMQDQQVDLRRFEFTPLVDIHRVSDVPGDQSLFDSILVFENYPVGEAVHSADELIDFGHITTIEHTNFPMTVIVEPSDRLRVKLSYDASLFDSATIQRVLDHLKTLLHGILSQPDVPLLRLPMLSEVERAQVLHEWNPPAANYPRNLCLHQIFERHVKAHPDRVALIAGTSELSYRQLNTRANRLARYLLDQGVTDGSYVGIALERSVDMIVSILATLKAGGAYVPLDSDYPVERVEYMLQDTKAPVVISDSHLADKLTTILGGGALQTKLVLLDQEATQIELKNGENLLLGFSTDPARHAYVIYTSGSTGRTKGVLVKQI
;
A
#
# COMPACT_ATOMS: atom_id res chain seq x y z
N LEU A 1 47.90 -10.08 -20.44
CA LEU A 1 46.82 -9.24 -21.03
C LEU A 1 45.50 -9.99 -21.16
N ARG A 2 45.46 -11.27 -21.57
CA ARG A 2 44.17 -12.00 -21.70
C ARG A 2 43.38 -12.06 -20.39
N ASP A 3 44.05 -12.22 -19.25
CA ASP A 3 43.36 -12.45 -17.96
C ASP A 3 43.16 -11.20 -17.10
N VAL A 4 43.67 -10.03 -17.53
CA VAL A 4 43.63 -8.80 -16.68
C VAL A 4 42.21 -8.29 -16.41
N HIS A 5 41.28 -8.57 -17.31
CA HIS A 5 39.87 -8.21 -17.17
C HIS A 5 39.22 -8.86 -15.92
N GLN A 6 39.79 -9.95 -15.40
CA GLN A 6 39.26 -10.67 -14.25
C GLN A 6 39.42 -9.89 -12.94
N ALA A 7 40.39 -8.98 -12.82
CA ALA A 7 40.64 -8.25 -11.58
C ALA A 7 39.63 -7.13 -11.32
N TYR A 8 39.41 -6.26 -12.31
CA TYR A 8 38.59 -5.05 -12.14
C TYR A 8 37.61 -4.81 -13.31
N ARG A 9 37.23 -5.86 -14.06
CA ARG A 9 36.39 -5.75 -15.27
C ARG A 9 36.92 -4.72 -16.28
N THR A 10 38.24 -4.67 -16.43
CA THR A 10 38.92 -3.73 -17.35
C THR A 10 38.85 -4.20 -18.79
N GLU A 11 38.68 -3.28 -19.72
CA GLU A 11 39.01 -3.45 -21.13
C GLU A 11 40.53 -3.34 -21.34
N ILE A 12 41.04 -3.82 -22.47
CA ILE A 12 42.47 -3.74 -22.81
C ILE A 12 42.95 -2.29 -22.81
N ASN A 13 42.15 -1.37 -23.36
CA ASN A 13 42.47 0.06 -23.39
C ASN A 13 42.69 0.64 -21.99
N ASP A 14 41.96 0.19 -20.97
CA ASP A 14 42.13 0.68 -19.60
C ASP A 14 43.56 0.39 -19.11
N VAL A 15 44.08 -0.80 -19.41
CA VAL A 15 45.43 -1.24 -19.02
C VAL A 15 46.51 -0.52 -19.85
N LEU A 16 46.34 -0.46 -21.17
CA LEU A 16 47.29 0.20 -22.06
C LEU A 16 47.42 1.69 -21.72
N LEU A 17 46.29 2.38 -21.54
CA LEU A 17 46.28 3.80 -21.22
C LEU A 17 46.76 4.08 -19.80
N THR A 18 46.57 3.16 -18.85
CA THR A 18 47.17 3.28 -17.52
C THR A 18 48.70 3.21 -17.57
N ALA A 19 49.25 2.27 -18.34
CA ALA A 19 50.70 2.17 -18.55
C ALA A 19 51.25 3.41 -19.28
N LEU A 20 50.52 3.92 -20.27
CA LEU A 20 50.89 5.13 -21.00
C LEU A 20 50.87 6.36 -20.09
N ALA A 21 49.80 6.53 -19.33
CA ALA A 21 49.64 7.66 -18.44
C ALA A 21 50.76 7.69 -17.39
N ARG A 22 51.10 6.54 -16.81
CA ARG A 22 52.25 6.43 -15.91
C ARG A 22 53.56 6.84 -16.60
N SER A 23 53.84 6.30 -17.77
CA SER A 23 55.14 6.48 -18.45
C SER A 23 55.37 7.92 -18.90
N ILE A 24 54.30 8.59 -19.37
CA ILE A 24 54.35 10.00 -19.75
C ILE A 24 54.38 10.89 -18.50
N SER A 25 53.69 10.54 -17.42
CA SER A 25 53.77 11.25 -16.13
C SER A 25 55.20 11.20 -15.57
N ASP A 26 55.81 10.01 -15.53
CA ASP A 26 57.17 9.80 -15.06
C ASP A 26 58.21 10.55 -15.89
N TRP A 27 57.98 10.67 -17.21
CA TRP A 27 58.88 11.39 -18.12
C TRP A 27 58.70 12.91 -18.06
N SER A 28 57.47 13.40 -18.09
CA SER A 28 57.16 14.83 -18.22
C SER A 28 57.03 15.56 -16.88
N GLY A 29 56.82 14.83 -15.78
CA GLY A 29 56.47 15.38 -14.47
C GLY A 29 55.02 15.88 -14.35
N ASN A 30 54.22 15.77 -15.43
CA ASN A 30 52.82 16.19 -15.42
C ASN A 30 51.89 15.03 -15.04
N LEU A 31 51.03 15.26 -14.06
CA LEU A 31 50.03 14.28 -13.60
C LEU A 31 48.78 14.24 -14.49
N GLU A 32 48.59 15.24 -15.36
CA GLU A 32 47.49 15.31 -16.31
C GLU A 32 48.03 15.23 -17.73
N ILE A 33 47.47 14.30 -18.50
CA ILE A 33 47.93 13.97 -19.85
C ILE A 33 46.76 14.15 -20.78
N TYR A 34 46.98 14.95 -21.82
CA TYR A 34 45.99 15.23 -22.84
C TYR A 34 46.40 14.52 -24.13
N LEU A 35 45.57 13.59 -24.59
CA LEU A 35 45.84 12.76 -25.75
C LEU A 35 44.56 12.58 -26.57
N ASP A 36 44.70 12.37 -27.87
CA ASP A 36 43.58 11.96 -28.72
C ASP A 36 43.49 10.43 -28.76
N LEU A 37 42.30 9.88 -28.53
CA LEU A 37 42.02 8.47 -28.72
C LEU A 37 41.44 8.24 -30.10
N GLU A 38 42.00 7.25 -30.80
CA GLU A 38 41.50 6.77 -32.07
C GLU A 38 40.66 5.50 -31.88
N GLY A 39 39.44 5.51 -32.41
CA GLY A 39 38.54 4.36 -32.50
C GLY A 39 38.26 3.96 -33.94
N HIS A 40 37.79 2.74 -34.14
CA HIS A 40 37.51 2.17 -35.47
C HIS A 40 36.30 2.77 -36.21
N GLY A 41 35.58 3.71 -35.59
CA GLY A 41 34.39 4.35 -36.18
C GLY A 41 33.22 3.42 -36.49
N ARG A 42 33.30 2.13 -36.09
CA ARG A 42 32.28 1.09 -36.29
C ARG A 42 31.67 0.58 -34.99
N GLU A 43 31.80 1.36 -33.92
CA GLU A 43 31.24 1.04 -32.62
C GLU A 43 29.70 0.99 -32.72
N SER A 44 29.07 0.00 -32.07
CA SER A 44 27.61 -0.07 -32.04
C SER A 44 27.09 0.99 -31.06
N PHE A 45 26.38 1.98 -31.58
CA PHE A 45 25.76 3.06 -30.79
C PHE A 45 24.22 3.05 -30.87
N SER A 46 23.66 2.14 -31.67
CA SER A 46 22.21 1.95 -31.83
C SER A 46 21.94 0.58 -32.43
N GLU A 47 21.07 -0.20 -31.81
CA GLU A 47 20.59 -1.47 -32.36
C GLU A 47 19.80 -1.29 -33.67
N LYS A 48 19.39 -0.05 -33.99
CA LYS A 48 18.67 0.28 -35.22
C LYS A 48 19.59 0.45 -36.43
N ILE A 49 20.92 0.50 -36.25
CA ILE A 49 21.90 0.78 -37.31
C ILE A 49 22.86 -0.39 -37.46
N ASP A 50 22.73 -1.13 -38.56
CA ASP A 50 23.66 -2.21 -38.93
C ASP A 50 24.82 -1.68 -39.79
N LEU A 51 26.02 -1.66 -39.22
CA LEU A 51 27.25 -1.22 -39.90
C LEU A 51 27.98 -2.37 -40.62
N SER A 52 27.50 -3.61 -40.53
CA SER A 52 28.19 -4.80 -41.07
C SER A 52 28.42 -4.73 -42.58
N ARG A 53 27.56 -4.01 -43.30
CA ARG A 53 27.61 -3.87 -44.77
C ARG A 53 28.36 -2.63 -45.25
N THR A 54 28.97 -1.85 -44.36
CA THR A 54 29.72 -0.65 -44.73
C THR A 54 31.12 -1.03 -45.23
N VAL A 55 31.56 -0.43 -46.34
CA VAL A 55 32.88 -0.65 -46.96
C VAL A 55 33.72 0.61 -46.81
N GLY A 56 34.94 0.46 -46.29
CA GLY A 56 35.86 1.57 -46.04
C GLY A 56 36.46 1.57 -44.63
N TRP A 57 37.52 2.35 -44.47
CA TRP A 57 38.15 2.62 -43.18
C TRP A 57 37.45 3.80 -42.53
N PHE A 58 36.92 3.59 -41.33
CA PHE A 58 36.31 4.64 -40.53
C PHE A 58 37.22 4.89 -39.32
N THR A 59 37.38 6.16 -38.98
CA THR A 59 38.17 6.57 -37.82
C THR A 59 37.36 7.59 -37.03
N SER A 60 37.17 7.34 -35.74
CA SER A 60 36.74 8.33 -34.76
C SER A 60 37.96 8.82 -34.00
N VAL A 61 38.14 10.14 -33.86
CA VAL A 61 39.18 10.73 -33.03
C VAL A 61 38.55 11.69 -32.05
N TYR A 62 38.86 11.55 -30.77
CA TYR A 62 38.36 12.43 -29.72
C TYR A 62 39.40 12.66 -28.62
N PRO A 63 39.44 13.87 -28.03
CA PRO A 63 40.38 14.18 -26.98
C PRO A 63 39.98 13.54 -25.66
N VAL A 64 40.99 13.11 -24.92
CA VAL A 64 40.88 12.54 -23.58
C VAL A 64 41.91 13.18 -22.67
N ARG A 65 41.46 13.54 -21.47
CA ARG A 65 42.33 13.98 -20.38
C ARG A 65 42.41 12.87 -19.35
N LEU A 66 43.59 12.27 -19.22
CA LEU A 66 43.87 11.26 -18.20
C LEU A 66 44.68 11.86 -17.07
N LYS A 67 44.24 11.63 -15.83
CA LYS A 67 44.96 11.96 -14.61
C LYS A 67 45.58 10.70 -14.04
N TYR A 68 46.88 10.74 -13.76
CA TYR A 68 47.63 9.68 -13.10
C TYR A 68 48.30 10.22 -11.84
N GLU A 69 48.13 9.55 -10.71
CA GLU A 69 48.65 9.98 -9.41
C GLU A 69 49.81 9.09 -8.95
N ASN A 70 51.04 9.59 -9.04
CA ASN A 70 52.26 8.83 -8.70
C ASN A 70 52.31 8.33 -7.24
N GLY A 71 51.53 8.93 -6.33
CA GLY A 71 51.44 8.53 -4.92
C GLY A 71 50.41 7.44 -4.63
N GLN A 72 49.56 7.09 -5.60
CA GLN A 72 48.53 6.07 -5.46
C GLN A 72 49.03 4.67 -5.88
N SER A 73 48.32 3.63 -5.43
CA SER A 73 48.66 2.26 -5.81
C SER A 73 48.39 1.98 -7.29
N VAL A 74 48.92 0.86 -7.80
CA VAL A 74 48.61 0.39 -9.17
C VAL A 74 47.11 0.13 -9.33
N GLN A 75 46.47 -0.42 -8.30
CA GLN A 75 45.03 -0.65 -8.25
C GLN A 75 44.24 0.66 -8.39
N ASP A 76 44.56 1.67 -7.59
CA ASP A 76 43.79 2.91 -7.54
C ASP A 76 43.91 3.69 -8.85
N ASN A 77 45.12 3.77 -9.42
CA ASN A 77 45.34 4.41 -10.71
C ASN A 77 44.62 3.67 -11.85
N LEU A 78 44.64 2.34 -11.86
CA LEU A 78 43.96 1.55 -12.88
C LEU A 78 42.43 1.72 -12.80
N LYS A 79 41.86 1.64 -11.59
CA LYS A 79 40.43 1.90 -11.37
C LYS A 79 40.07 3.34 -11.77
N SER A 80 40.90 4.32 -11.40
CA SER A 80 40.70 5.73 -11.75
C SER A 80 40.71 5.96 -13.26
N ILE A 81 41.67 5.39 -14.01
CA ILE A 81 41.72 5.56 -15.46
C ILE A 81 40.56 4.83 -16.15
N LYS A 82 40.19 3.62 -15.69
CA LYS A 82 38.96 2.95 -16.15
C LYS A 82 37.76 3.88 -15.99
N GLU A 83 37.56 4.46 -14.81
CA GLU A 83 36.44 5.38 -14.56
C GLU A 83 36.50 6.64 -15.43
N GLN A 84 37.68 7.26 -15.58
CA GLN A 84 37.85 8.42 -16.44
C GLN A 84 37.48 8.12 -17.90
N LEU A 85 37.81 6.93 -18.39
CA LEU A 85 37.44 6.48 -19.74
C LEU A 85 35.95 6.18 -19.87
N ARG A 86 35.32 5.59 -18.84
CA ARG A 86 33.88 5.28 -18.82
C ARG A 86 33.00 6.52 -18.67
N HIS A 87 33.51 7.59 -18.07
CA HIS A 87 32.82 8.89 -18.00
C HIS A 87 32.70 9.59 -19.36
N ILE A 88 33.43 9.12 -20.40
CA ILE A 88 33.37 9.69 -21.74
C ILE A 88 32.06 9.26 -22.41
N PRO A 89 31.15 10.19 -22.74
CA PRO A 89 29.86 9.85 -23.34
C PRO A 89 30.04 9.12 -24.67
N GLY A 90 29.40 7.95 -24.82
CA GLY A 90 29.39 7.18 -26.06
C GLY A 90 30.78 6.88 -26.62
N LYS A 91 31.78 6.66 -25.75
CA LYS A 91 33.19 6.45 -26.13
C LYS A 91 33.73 7.50 -27.10
N GLY A 92 33.26 8.75 -26.97
CA GLY A 92 33.71 9.88 -27.78
C GLY A 92 33.13 9.95 -29.20
N PHE A 93 32.27 9.01 -29.60
CA PHE A 93 31.68 8.96 -30.96
C PHE A 93 31.02 10.28 -31.40
N GLY A 94 30.31 10.95 -30.48
CA GLY A 94 29.64 12.23 -30.76
C GLY A 94 30.58 13.44 -30.94
N TYR A 95 31.88 13.30 -30.65
CA TYR A 95 32.81 14.43 -30.65
C TYR A 95 33.00 15.04 -32.04
N SER A 96 33.12 14.23 -33.10
CA SER A 96 33.24 14.75 -34.46
C SER A 96 32.02 15.56 -34.89
N ALA A 97 30.81 15.13 -34.50
CA ALA A 97 29.59 15.91 -34.75
C ALA A 97 29.63 17.23 -33.98
N LEU A 98 30.06 17.22 -32.72
CA LEU A 98 30.27 18.44 -31.93
C LEU A 98 31.34 19.35 -32.55
N ARG A 99 32.39 18.81 -33.17
CA ARG A 99 33.46 19.59 -33.79
C ARG A 99 33.05 20.25 -35.11
N TYR A 100 32.25 19.57 -35.93
CA TYR A 100 31.97 20.02 -37.29
C TYR A 100 30.55 20.57 -37.49
N LEU A 101 29.59 20.22 -36.62
CA LEU A 101 28.17 20.56 -36.79
C LEU A 101 27.63 21.44 -35.65
N ALA A 102 28.45 21.81 -34.67
CA ALA A 102 28.00 22.61 -33.54
C ALA A 102 27.75 24.08 -33.89
N ASN A 103 27.00 24.77 -33.03
CA ASN A 103 26.70 26.19 -33.21
C ASN A 103 27.94 27.07 -32.96
N GLU A 104 27.89 28.35 -33.37
CA GLU A 104 29.04 29.26 -33.25
C GLU A 104 29.63 29.35 -31.84
N LYS A 105 28.80 29.30 -30.79
CA LYS A 105 29.26 29.39 -29.40
C LYS A 105 30.10 28.17 -29.03
N GLN A 106 29.61 26.98 -29.37
CA GLN A 106 30.31 25.71 -29.14
C GLN A 106 31.60 25.63 -29.96
N ASN A 107 31.57 26.07 -31.23
CA ASN A 107 32.77 26.11 -32.08
C ASN A 107 33.87 27.01 -31.52
N ARG A 108 33.52 28.19 -30.98
CA ARG A 108 34.51 29.06 -30.32
C ARG A 108 35.15 28.41 -29.09
N LEU A 109 34.37 27.68 -28.29
CA LEU A 109 34.90 26.94 -27.14
C LEU A 109 35.87 25.84 -27.57
N LEU A 110 35.53 25.07 -28.61
CA LEU A 110 36.40 24.01 -29.14
C LEU A 110 37.69 24.57 -29.76
N GLN A 111 37.63 25.73 -30.42
CA GLN A 111 38.83 26.38 -30.97
C GLN A 111 39.79 26.90 -29.89
N GLN A 112 39.29 27.14 -28.68
CA GLN A 112 40.11 27.54 -27.53
C GLN A 112 40.66 26.34 -26.75
N ALA A 113 40.18 25.12 -27.03
CA ALA A 113 40.66 23.92 -26.37
C ALA A 113 42.11 23.61 -26.81
N PRO A 114 42.95 23.09 -25.90
CA PRO A 114 44.29 22.63 -26.26
C PRO A 114 44.20 21.48 -27.29
N THR A 115 45.22 21.38 -28.13
CA THR A 115 45.41 20.27 -29.06
C THR A 115 46.26 19.18 -28.41
N ALA A 116 45.91 17.92 -28.64
CA ALA A 116 46.69 16.78 -28.15
C ALA A 116 47.97 16.59 -28.97
N ASP A 117 49.11 16.52 -28.29
CA ASP A 117 50.40 16.20 -28.91
C ASP A 117 50.61 14.69 -29.13
N ILE A 118 49.77 13.87 -28.48
CA ILE A 118 49.82 12.42 -28.49
C ILE A 118 48.52 11.90 -29.06
N VAL A 119 48.60 10.96 -30.00
CA VAL A 119 47.47 10.11 -30.42
C VAL A 119 47.74 8.67 -30.03
N PHE A 120 46.74 8.00 -29.48
CA PHE A 120 46.80 6.59 -29.12
C PHE A 120 45.71 5.80 -29.83
N ASN A 121 46.10 4.68 -30.43
CA ASN A 121 45.21 3.76 -31.14
C ASN A 121 45.46 2.33 -30.68
N TYR A 122 44.40 1.58 -30.42
CA TYR A 122 44.44 0.13 -30.23
C TYR A 122 43.65 -0.57 -31.32
N LEU A 123 44.37 -1.23 -32.23
CA LEU A 123 43.81 -1.82 -33.43
C LEU A 123 43.15 -3.20 -33.20
N GLY A 124 43.16 -3.69 -31.96
CA GLY A 124 42.63 -5.00 -31.60
C GLY A 124 43.56 -6.16 -31.92
N GLN A 125 42.97 -7.34 -32.09
CA GLN A 125 43.67 -8.59 -32.35
C GLN A 125 43.46 -9.04 -33.80
N PHE A 126 44.54 -9.06 -34.58
CA PHE A 126 44.47 -9.38 -36.01
C PHE A 126 44.37 -10.89 -36.29
N SER A 127 44.78 -11.75 -35.36
CA SER A 127 44.82 -13.21 -35.57
C SER A 127 43.43 -13.84 -35.81
N SER A 128 42.37 -13.34 -35.17
CA SER A 128 41.01 -13.88 -35.33
C SER A 128 40.43 -13.72 -36.73
N ILE A 129 40.89 -12.74 -37.50
CA ILE A 129 40.48 -12.48 -38.90
C ILE A 129 41.16 -13.46 -39.86
N LEU A 130 42.32 -14.01 -39.48
CA LEU A 130 43.18 -14.83 -40.32
C LEU A 130 43.04 -16.33 -40.01
N ASP A 131 42.79 -16.69 -38.74
CA ASP A 131 42.73 -18.09 -38.29
C ASP A 131 41.60 -18.91 -38.95
N ASN A 132 40.59 -18.25 -39.53
CA ASN A 132 39.47 -18.89 -40.25
C ASN A 132 39.55 -18.80 -41.78
N ASN A 133 40.66 -18.34 -42.36
CA ASN A 133 40.76 -18.14 -43.81
C ASN A 133 41.97 -18.86 -44.44
N PRO A 134 41.76 -19.96 -45.20
CA PRO A 134 42.85 -20.72 -45.80
C PRO A 134 43.54 -19.99 -46.98
N TRP A 135 43.02 -18.84 -47.42
CA TRP A 135 43.52 -18.13 -48.60
C TRP A 135 44.35 -16.88 -48.30
N PHE A 136 44.34 -16.39 -47.06
CA PHE A 136 45.05 -15.16 -46.68
C PHE A 136 46.01 -15.42 -45.52
N THR A 137 47.20 -14.82 -45.59
CA THR A 137 48.17 -14.80 -44.50
C THR A 137 48.71 -13.38 -44.33
N VAL A 138 49.25 -13.06 -43.16
CA VAL A 138 49.95 -11.78 -42.95
C VAL A 138 51.21 -11.77 -43.81
N ALA A 139 51.37 -10.73 -44.62
CA ALA A 139 52.61 -10.52 -45.35
C ALA A 139 53.73 -10.13 -44.38
N GLU A 140 54.80 -10.92 -44.32
CA GLU A 140 56.00 -10.64 -43.51
C GLU A 140 56.93 -9.61 -44.19
N GLN A 141 56.72 -9.33 -45.48
CA GLN A 141 57.53 -8.39 -46.22
C GLN A 141 57.23 -6.95 -45.81
N SER A 142 58.28 -6.11 -45.78
CA SER A 142 58.11 -4.67 -45.56
C SER A 142 57.17 -4.07 -46.62
N ARG A 143 56.13 -3.40 -46.15
CA ARG A 143 55.20 -2.63 -46.98
C ARG A 143 55.70 -1.23 -47.35
N GLY A 144 56.93 -0.88 -46.97
CA GLY A 144 57.44 0.48 -47.05
C GLY A 144 56.85 1.39 -45.97
N HIS A 145 57.00 2.71 -46.14
CA HIS A 145 56.42 3.69 -45.23
C HIS A 145 54.91 3.80 -45.46
N GLU A 146 54.12 3.73 -44.39
CA GLU A 146 52.65 3.94 -44.44
C GLU A 146 52.26 5.35 -44.88
N HIS A 147 53.12 6.32 -44.56
CA HIS A 147 52.92 7.72 -44.85
C HIS A 147 54.07 8.24 -45.72
N SER A 148 53.77 9.22 -46.56
CA SER A 148 54.82 9.98 -47.26
C SER A 148 55.77 10.61 -46.23
N LEU A 149 57.07 10.57 -46.51
CA LEU A 149 58.07 11.29 -45.72
C LEU A 149 57.88 12.81 -45.75
N GLU A 150 57.09 13.31 -46.71
CA GLU A 150 56.69 14.71 -46.84
C GLU A 150 55.35 15.05 -46.14
N SER A 151 54.67 14.06 -45.58
CA SER A 151 53.39 14.27 -44.88
C SER A 151 53.61 15.01 -43.57
N MET A 152 52.84 16.06 -43.32
CA MET A 152 52.76 16.62 -41.96
C MET A 152 52.00 15.63 -41.08
N ALA A 153 52.65 15.15 -40.03
CA ALA A 153 51.99 14.31 -39.04
C ALA A 153 50.98 15.17 -38.25
N PRO A 154 49.73 14.71 -38.08
CA PRO A 154 48.72 15.45 -37.33
C PRO A 154 49.06 15.56 -35.84
N HIS A 155 49.88 14.64 -35.31
CA HIS A 155 50.37 14.64 -33.94
C HIS A 155 51.90 14.45 -33.90
N PRO A 156 52.64 15.16 -33.03
CA PRO A 156 54.07 14.94 -32.79
C PRO A 156 54.45 13.51 -32.40
N LEU A 157 53.58 12.81 -31.65
CA LEU A 157 53.75 11.44 -31.20
C LEU A 157 52.48 10.62 -31.48
N SER A 158 52.64 9.49 -32.16
CA SER A 158 51.58 8.52 -32.44
C SER A 158 51.98 7.16 -31.88
N ILE A 159 51.05 6.53 -31.14
CA ILE A 159 51.26 5.25 -30.48
C ILE A 159 50.17 4.31 -30.96
N ASN A 160 50.57 3.32 -31.77
CA ASN A 160 49.67 2.32 -32.31
C ASN A 160 49.95 0.98 -31.64
N SER A 161 48.91 0.32 -31.13
CA SER A 161 49.04 -0.95 -30.43
C SER A 161 48.16 -2.02 -31.07
N HIS A 162 48.68 -3.23 -31.19
CA HIS A 162 47.95 -4.36 -31.77
C HIS A 162 48.48 -5.70 -31.29
N ILE A 163 47.65 -6.73 -31.39
CA ILE A 163 48.05 -8.10 -31.07
C ILE A 163 48.24 -8.89 -32.36
N VAL A 164 49.47 -9.38 -32.57
CA VAL A 164 49.86 -10.22 -33.71
C VAL A 164 50.64 -11.43 -33.18
N GLY A 165 50.23 -12.64 -33.59
CA GLY A 165 50.87 -13.89 -33.14
C GLY A 165 50.92 -14.02 -31.62
N ASP A 166 49.82 -13.67 -30.94
CA ASP A 166 49.66 -13.69 -29.47
C ASP A 166 50.63 -12.79 -28.68
N LYS A 167 51.30 -11.86 -29.37
CA LYS A 167 52.17 -10.84 -28.75
C LYS A 167 51.57 -9.45 -28.94
N LEU A 168 51.63 -8.64 -27.89
CA LEU A 168 51.37 -7.21 -28.00
C LEU A 168 52.56 -6.57 -28.72
N GLN A 169 52.29 -5.87 -29.81
CA GLN A 169 53.22 -4.98 -30.46
C GLN A 169 52.73 -3.54 -30.29
N VAL A 170 53.65 -2.62 -30.00
CA VAL A 170 53.36 -1.20 -29.86
C VAL A 170 54.35 -0.41 -30.69
N ASP A 171 53.85 0.27 -31.72
CA ASP A 171 54.61 1.08 -32.64
C ASP A 171 54.58 2.55 -32.17
N TRP A 172 55.77 3.10 -31.90
CA TRP A 172 55.96 4.50 -31.51
C TRP A 172 56.44 5.30 -32.72
N ILE A 173 55.55 6.10 -33.30
CA ILE A 173 55.79 6.92 -34.49
C ILE A 173 55.97 8.37 -34.05
N TYR A 174 57.12 8.96 -34.36
CA TYR A 174 57.45 10.31 -33.89
C TYR A 174 58.30 11.07 -34.91
N SER A 175 58.26 12.40 -34.82
CA SER A 175 59.16 13.25 -35.60
C SER A 175 60.55 13.34 -34.98
N ARG A 176 61.59 12.96 -35.76
CA ARG A 176 63.00 13.13 -35.37
C ARG A 176 63.43 14.60 -35.26
N SER A 177 62.64 15.55 -35.79
CA SER A 177 62.89 16.98 -35.58
C SER A 177 62.45 17.46 -34.20
N MET A 178 61.57 16.72 -33.52
CA MET A 178 61.02 17.08 -32.20
C MET A 178 61.54 16.19 -31.08
N PHE A 179 61.78 14.90 -31.35
CA PHE A 179 62.21 13.94 -30.33
C PHE A 179 63.54 13.26 -30.69
N LYS A 180 64.37 13.04 -29.67
CA LYS A 180 65.56 12.20 -29.77
C LYS A 180 65.16 10.72 -29.69
N PRO A 181 65.72 9.83 -30.54
CA PRO A 181 65.41 8.40 -30.49
C PRO A 181 65.60 7.79 -29.10
N GLU A 182 66.69 8.15 -28.41
CA GLU A 182 67.02 7.60 -27.09
C GLU A 182 65.97 7.98 -26.02
N THR A 183 65.31 9.13 -26.18
CA THR A 183 64.23 9.55 -25.28
C THR A 183 62.99 8.70 -25.50
N ILE A 184 62.60 8.47 -26.75
CA ILE A 184 61.41 7.68 -27.07
C ILE A 184 61.63 6.20 -26.70
N GLU A 185 62.80 5.64 -26.97
CA GLU A 185 63.17 4.29 -26.55
C GLU A 185 63.02 4.12 -25.03
N LYS A 186 63.53 5.08 -24.24
CA LYS A 186 63.38 5.04 -22.78
C LYS A 186 61.92 5.11 -22.32
N ILE A 187 61.09 5.92 -22.97
CA ILE A 187 59.66 6.02 -22.65
C ILE A 187 58.95 4.71 -23.01
N ALA A 188 59.28 4.11 -24.16
CA ALA A 188 58.73 2.83 -24.60
C ALA A 188 59.14 1.68 -23.66
N ASP A 189 60.39 1.64 -23.21
CA ASP A 189 60.87 0.66 -22.22
C ASP A 189 60.14 0.83 -20.89
N ASN A 190 59.98 2.07 -20.41
CA ASN A 190 59.21 2.37 -19.20
C ASN A 190 57.73 1.96 -19.34
N TYR A 191 57.15 2.16 -20.52
CA TYR A 191 55.79 1.75 -20.84
C TYR A 191 55.61 0.23 -20.77
N MET A 192 56.54 -0.53 -21.36
CA MET A 192 56.50 -1.99 -21.27
C MET A 192 56.67 -2.47 -19.83
N ALA A 193 57.60 -1.88 -19.06
CA ALA A 193 57.79 -2.21 -17.65
C ALA A 193 56.55 -1.87 -16.79
N ALA A 194 55.92 -0.72 -17.04
CA ALA A 194 54.68 -0.33 -16.36
C ALA A 194 53.53 -1.31 -16.68
N LEU A 195 53.40 -1.70 -17.95
CA LEU A 195 52.41 -2.66 -18.41
C LEU A 195 52.62 -4.04 -17.77
N GLU A 196 53.86 -4.53 -17.72
CA GLU A 196 54.20 -5.79 -17.03
C GLU A 196 53.82 -5.74 -15.54
N GLN A 197 54.09 -4.62 -14.86
CA GLN A 197 53.71 -4.45 -13.46
C GLN A 197 52.19 -4.46 -13.26
N ILE A 198 51.43 -3.78 -14.12
CA ILE A 198 49.96 -3.78 -14.06
C ILE A 198 49.42 -5.19 -14.33
N VAL A 199 49.95 -5.89 -15.33
CA VAL A 199 49.55 -7.27 -15.64
C VAL A 199 49.85 -8.20 -14.47
N LEU A 200 51.07 -8.14 -13.89
CA LEU A 200 51.47 -8.94 -12.74
C LEU A 200 50.61 -8.67 -11.50
N HIS A 201 50.12 -7.45 -11.34
CA HIS A 201 49.15 -7.09 -10.30
C HIS A 201 47.78 -7.73 -10.56
N CYS A 202 47.22 -7.55 -11.75
CA CYS A 202 45.87 -8.04 -12.08
C CYS A 202 45.73 -9.57 -12.15
N VAL A 203 46.80 -10.32 -12.41
CA VAL A 203 46.74 -11.79 -12.47
C VAL A 203 46.86 -12.46 -11.10
N GLN A 204 47.03 -11.69 -10.02
CA GLN A 204 47.10 -12.26 -8.68
C GLN A 204 45.73 -12.80 -8.23
N PRO A 205 45.66 -13.99 -7.60
CA PRO A 205 44.38 -14.60 -7.21
C PRO A 205 43.55 -13.75 -6.26
N ASP A 206 44.19 -13.00 -5.36
CA ASP A 206 43.51 -12.22 -4.32
C ASP A 206 43.19 -10.79 -4.78
N VAL A 207 43.57 -10.43 -6.01
CA VAL A 207 43.35 -9.10 -6.56
C VAL A 207 42.03 -9.08 -7.33
N TYR A 208 41.02 -8.47 -6.70
CA TYR A 208 39.71 -8.28 -7.30
C TYR A 208 39.02 -7.04 -6.73
N GLY A 209 38.18 -6.41 -7.53
CA GLY A 209 37.23 -5.42 -7.04
C GLY A 209 36.42 -4.79 -8.15
N TYR A 210 35.38 -4.05 -7.77
CA TYR A 210 34.54 -3.33 -8.70
C TYR A 210 34.85 -1.83 -8.72
N THR A 211 34.34 -1.15 -9.74
CA THR A 211 34.36 0.30 -9.87
C THR A 211 32.95 0.84 -10.10
N PRO A 212 32.68 2.14 -9.88
CA PRO A 212 31.34 2.72 -10.05
C PRO A 212 30.68 2.44 -11.41
N SER A 213 31.45 2.43 -12.50
CA SER A 213 30.93 2.10 -13.83
C SER A 213 30.48 0.65 -14.00
N ASP A 214 30.84 -0.27 -13.09
CA ASP A 214 30.31 -1.63 -13.08
C ASP A 214 28.85 -1.69 -12.59
N PHE A 215 28.40 -0.67 -11.83
CA PHE A 215 27.06 -0.59 -11.23
C PHE A 215 26.46 0.82 -11.42
N PRO A 216 26.13 1.21 -12.68
CA PRO A 216 25.79 2.59 -13.01
C PRO A 216 24.54 3.12 -12.30
N LEU A 217 23.58 2.25 -11.98
CA LEU A 217 22.35 2.64 -11.29
C LEU A 217 22.55 2.82 -9.78
N SER A 218 23.61 2.26 -9.18
CA SER A 218 23.81 2.30 -7.72
C SER A 218 23.98 3.72 -7.16
N GLY A 219 24.63 4.61 -7.92
CA GLY A 219 25.01 5.95 -7.45
C GLY A 219 26.16 5.94 -6.42
N LEU A 220 26.84 4.80 -6.25
CA LEU A 220 27.93 4.65 -5.29
C LEU A 220 29.25 5.21 -5.83
N ASN A 221 30.05 5.82 -4.94
CA ASN A 221 31.44 6.15 -5.24
C ASN A 221 32.38 4.95 -4.95
N GLN A 222 33.64 5.06 -5.37
CA GLN A 222 34.63 3.97 -5.22
C GLN A 222 34.81 3.52 -3.76
N ALA A 223 34.86 4.45 -2.80
CA ALA A 223 35.05 4.12 -1.39
C ALA A 223 33.83 3.40 -0.79
N GLN A 224 32.62 3.69 -1.28
CA GLN A 224 31.41 2.98 -0.88
C GLN A 224 31.37 1.58 -1.48
N ILE A 225 31.73 1.40 -2.75
CA ILE A 225 31.83 0.08 -3.39
C ILE A 225 32.82 -0.82 -2.65
N ASP A 226 34.02 -0.30 -2.37
CA ASP A 226 35.06 -1.07 -1.67
C ASP A 226 34.64 -1.43 -0.22
N ARG A 227 33.77 -0.63 0.41
CA ARG A 227 33.23 -0.91 1.75
C ARG A 227 32.10 -1.95 1.72
N LEU A 228 31.15 -1.78 0.79
CA LEU A 228 29.93 -2.58 0.73
C LEU A 228 30.18 -3.97 0.14
N ILE A 229 30.97 -4.04 -0.93
CA ILE A 229 31.19 -5.26 -1.72
C ILE A 229 32.61 -5.79 -1.51
N GLY A 230 33.58 -4.88 -1.35
CA GLY A 230 34.99 -5.23 -1.21
C GLY A 230 35.50 -6.06 -2.38
N ALA A 231 36.15 -7.18 -2.07
CA ALA A 231 36.74 -8.09 -3.05
C ALA A 231 35.85 -9.31 -3.35
N GLN A 232 34.56 -9.28 -3.02
CA GLN A 232 33.64 -10.38 -3.30
C GLN A 232 33.47 -10.56 -4.82
N ARG A 233 33.81 -11.75 -5.35
CA ARG A 233 33.71 -12.05 -6.80
C ARG A 233 32.31 -12.41 -7.28
N ASN A 234 31.40 -12.66 -6.34
CA ASN A 234 30.08 -13.23 -6.60
C ASN A 234 29.00 -12.14 -6.74
N ILE A 235 29.33 -10.90 -7.14
CA ILE A 235 28.33 -9.85 -7.41
C ILE A 235 28.11 -9.71 -8.91
N GLU A 236 26.85 -9.66 -9.32
CA GLU A 236 26.42 -9.43 -10.70
C GLU A 236 26.10 -7.96 -10.92
N SER A 237 25.19 -7.40 -10.10
CA SER A 237 24.67 -6.02 -10.24
C SER A 237 24.29 -5.40 -8.89
N VAL A 238 24.23 -4.06 -8.86
CA VAL A 238 23.80 -3.25 -7.70
C VAL A 238 22.98 -2.05 -8.18
N TYR A 239 21.77 -1.91 -7.67
CA TYR A 239 20.82 -0.86 -8.06
C TYR A 239 19.88 -0.48 -6.89
N PRO A 240 19.24 0.69 -6.92
CA PRO A 240 18.28 1.09 -5.89
C PRO A 240 17.03 0.19 -5.89
N LEU A 241 16.36 0.14 -4.75
CA LEU A 241 15.09 -0.58 -4.61
C LEU A 241 14.00 0.14 -5.41
N SER A 242 13.00 -0.62 -5.84
CA SER A 242 11.74 0.01 -6.24
C SER A 242 11.07 0.61 -5.00
N PRO A 243 10.22 1.64 -5.14
CA PRO A 243 9.60 2.27 -3.98
C PRO A 243 8.72 1.34 -3.14
N MET A 244 8.14 0.30 -3.76
CA MET A 244 7.41 -0.73 -3.01
C MET A 244 8.37 -1.61 -2.21
N GLN A 245 9.51 -2.01 -2.78
CA GLN A 245 10.55 -2.73 -2.02
C GLN A 245 11.08 -1.88 -0.87
N GLU A 246 11.28 -0.58 -1.04
CA GLU A 246 11.70 0.34 0.04
C GLU A 246 10.67 0.38 1.17
N GLY A 247 9.37 0.49 0.83
CA GLY A 247 8.28 0.48 1.82
C GLY A 247 8.19 -0.85 2.58
N MET A 248 8.30 -1.98 1.89
CA MET A 248 8.32 -3.31 2.52
C MET A 248 9.55 -3.49 3.41
N LEU A 249 10.75 -3.11 2.94
CA LEU A 249 11.97 -3.19 3.72
C LEU A 249 11.84 -2.35 5.00
N PHE A 250 11.30 -1.14 4.91
CA PHE A 250 11.05 -0.30 6.07
C PHE A 250 10.10 -0.98 7.06
N HIS A 251 8.93 -1.45 6.61
CA HIS A 251 7.99 -2.14 7.51
C HIS A 251 8.62 -3.37 8.18
N SER A 252 9.33 -4.22 7.43
CA SER A 252 9.95 -5.43 7.98
C SER A 252 11.10 -5.14 8.96
N LEU A 253 11.70 -3.95 8.93
CA LEU A 253 12.76 -3.55 9.88
C LEU A 253 12.24 -2.86 11.15
N PHE A 254 11.06 -2.21 11.08
CA PHE A 254 10.51 -1.42 12.18
C PHE A 254 9.38 -2.11 12.97
N ASP A 255 8.56 -2.93 12.30
CA ASP A 255 7.58 -3.80 12.99
C ASP A 255 8.33 -5.09 13.38
N ASN A 256 8.62 -5.27 14.68
CA ASN A 256 9.23 -6.51 15.20
C ASN A 256 8.32 -7.72 14.93
N ASP A 257 8.62 -8.46 13.87
CA ASP A 257 8.40 -9.91 13.75
C ASP A 257 6.95 -10.44 13.64
N ASP A 258 6.00 -9.63 13.15
CA ASP A 258 4.60 -10.07 12.94
C ASP A 258 4.40 -10.95 11.68
N GLY A 259 5.48 -11.30 10.95
CA GLY A 259 5.39 -12.10 9.71
C GLY A 259 4.71 -11.39 8.54
N VAL A 260 4.56 -10.06 8.60
CA VAL A 260 4.04 -9.23 7.50
C VAL A 260 4.95 -9.38 6.28
N TYR A 261 4.38 -9.61 5.09
CA TYR A 261 5.08 -9.89 3.82
C TYR A 261 5.84 -11.23 3.77
N PHE A 262 5.68 -12.10 4.76
CA PHE A 262 6.18 -13.47 4.72
C PHE A 262 5.13 -14.38 4.08
N GLU A 263 5.51 -15.02 2.98
CA GLU A 263 4.65 -15.95 2.27
C GLU A 263 5.07 -17.39 2.52
N GLN A 264 4.06 -18.26 2.68
CA GLN A 264 4.28 -19.69 2.85
C GLN A 264 3.28 -20.49 2.02
N LEU A 265 3.79 -21.10 0.95
CA LEU A 265 3.05 -22.00 0.08
C LEU A 265 3.33 -23.45 0.50
N SER A 266 2.29 -24.20 0.85
CA SER A 266 2.38 -25.62 1.16
C SER A 266 1.63 -26.43 0.10
N VAL A 267 2.35 -27.29 -0.60
CA VAL A 267 1.81 -28.14 -1.68
C VAL A 267 2.02 -29.61 -1.33
N GLU A 268 0.93 -30.39 -1.32
CA GLU A 268 1.03 -31.85 -1.24
C GLU A 268 1.52 -32.43 -2.57
N VAL A 269 2.48 -33.35 -2.50
CA VAL A 269 3.06 -34.03 -3.65
C VAL A 269 2.69 -35.50 -3.56
N LEU A 270 1.95 -35.99 -4.55
CA LEU A 270 1.47 -37.35 -4.66
C LEU A 270 2.36 -38.14 -5.63
N GLY A 271 2.69 -39.38 -5.26
CA GLY A 271 3.47 -40.29 -6.11
C GLY A 271 4.99 -40.21 -5.93
N GLY A 272 5.72 -40.94 -6.79
CA GLY A 272 7.17 -41.17 -6.69
C GLY A 272 8.04 -40.13 -7.39
N VAL A 273 7.88 -38.85 -7.03
CA VAL A 273 8.69 -37.74 -7.57
C VAL A 273 10.17 -37.96 -7.27
N ASN A 274 11.05 -37.73 -8.26
CA ASN A 274 12.49 -37.75 -8.02
C ASN A 274 12.90 -36.45 -7.31
N ARG A 275 13.02 -36.57 -6.00
CA ARG A 275 13.38 -35.49 -5.10
C ARG A 275 14.66 -34.75 -5.50
N ASP A 276 15.72 -35.45 -5.84
CA ASP A 276 17.03 -34.81 -6.10
C ASP A 276 17.02 -34.06 -7.45
N THR A 277 16.30 -34.58 -8.44
CA THR A 277 16.07 -33.87 -9.70
C THR A 277 15.24 -32.61 -9.47
N LEU A 278 14.20 -32.68 -8.62
CA LEU A 278 13.35 -31.52 -8.34
C LEU A 278 14.12 -30.43 -7.57
N LYS A 279 14.97 -30.80 -6.61
CA LYS A 279 15.89 -29.85 -5.95
C LYS A 279 16.83 -29.20 -6.94
N SER A 280 17.41 -29.98 -7.85
CA SER A 280 18.32 -29.46 -8.89
C SER A 280 17.59 -28.48 -9.80
N ALA A 281 16.32 -28.74 -10.14
CA ALA A 281 15.49 -27.82 -10.90
C ALA A 281 15.25 -26.50 -10.15
N TRP A 282 14.91 -26.56 -8.86
CA TRP A 282 14.77 -25.37 -8.02
C TRP A 282 16.06 -24.55 -7.93
N CYS A 283 17.20 -25.18 -7.65
CA CYS A 283 18.49 -24.49 -7.61
C CYS A 283 18.83 -23.83 -8.95
N GLY A 284 18.51 -24.49 -10.08
CA GLY A 284 18.71 -23.93 -11.42
C GLY A 284 17.85 -22.70 -11.68
N VAL A 285 16.57 -22.74 -11.32
CA VAL A 285 15.63 -21.62 -11.51
C VAL A 285 15.95 -20.46 -10.56
N VAL A 286 16.30 -20.72 -9.31
CA VAL A 286 16.73 -19.66 -8.37
C VAL A 286 17.98 -18.95 -8.87
N ASN A 287 18.98 -19.69 -9.38
CA ASN A 287 20.20 -19.09 -9.91
C ASN A 287 20.02 -18.40 -11.27
N ARG A 288 18.92 -18.68 -11.95
CA ARG A 288 18.56 -18.06 -13.22
C ARG A 288 17.92 -16.67 -13.06
N HIS A 289 17.23 -16.40 -11.96
CA HIS A 289 16.50 -15.14 -11.75
C HIS A 289 17.21 -14.20 -10.75
N PRO A 290 17.77 -13.06 -11.20
CA PRO A 290 18.49 -12.11 -10.35
C PRO A 290 17.79 -11.74 -9.03
N ALA A 291 16.47 -11.51 -9.05
CA ALA A 291 15.70 -11.12 -7.87
C ALA A 291 15.77 -12.17 -6.74
N LEU A 292 15.80 -13.47 -7.05
CA LEU A 292 15.80 -14.57 -6.06
C LEU A 292 17.14 -14.76 -5.36
N ARG A 293 18.19 -14.13 -5.89
CA ARG A 293 19.59 -14.24 -5.48
C ARG A 293 20.13 -12.88 -5.05
N SER A 294 19.23 -12.04 -4.55
CA SER A 294 19.50 -10.67 -4.11
C SER A 294 19.50 -10.55 -2.59
N ALA A 295 20.33 -9.63 -2.09
CA ALA A 295 20.31 -9.10 -0.72
C ALA A 295 20.02 -7.59 -0.76
N PHE A 296 19.74 -7.00 0.39
CA PHE A 296 19.37 -5.60 0.53
C PHE A 296 20.25 -4.92 1.58
N VAL A 297 20.70 -3.71 1.28
CA VAL A 297 21.50 -2.88 2.20
C VAL A 297 20.85 -1.52 2.31
N TRP A 298 20.80 -0.97 3.51
CA TRP A 298 20.22 0.36 3.80
C TRP A 298 21.05 1.17 4.79
N GLN A 299 22.02 0.55 5.47
CA GLN A 299 22.84 1.21 6.48
C GLN A 299 23.95 2.04 5.83
N ASP A 300 24.20 3.25 6.37
CA ASP A 300 25.27 4.17 5.94
C ASP A 300 25.28 4.51 4.44
N ILE A 301 24.11 4.47 3.80
CA ILE A 301 23.90 4.85 2.40
C ILE A 301 22.68 5.77 2.28
N ASP A 302 22.69 6.62 1.26
CA ASP A 302 21.64 7.65 1.09
C ASP A 302 20.28 7.06 0.69
N ARG A 303 20.29 5.93 -0.03
CA ARG A 303 19.12 5.19 -0.47
C ARG A 303 19.37 3.69 -0.37
N PRO A 304 18.39 2.87 0.04
CA PRO A 304 18.52 1.41 0.03
C PRO A 304 18.95 0.87 -1.33
N LEU A 305 19.78 -0.17 -1.33
CA LEU A 305 20.29 -0.83 -2.54
C LEU A 305 20.02 -2.33 -2.51
N GLN A 306 19.72 -2.88 -3.67
CA GLN A 306 19.62 -4.31 -3.94
C GLN A 306 20.94 -4.78 -4.54
N ILE A 307 21.54 -5.80 -3.93
CA ILE A 307 22.79 -6.42 -4.38
C ILE A 307 22.45 -7.79 -4.96
N VAL A 308 22.66 -7.96 -6.26
CA VAL A 308 22.45 -9.23 -6.97
C VAL A 308 23.75 -10.02 -6.95
N TYR A 309 23.71 -11.26 -6.47
CA TYR A 309 24.91 -12.13 -6.48
C TYR A 309 25.17 -12.70 -7.90
N GLN A 310 26.05 -13.65 -8.17
CA GLN A 310 26.06 -14.41 -9.45
C GLN A 310 25.43 -15.79 -9.30
N ALA A 311 25.62 -16.42 -8.15
CA ALA A 311 24.93 -17.62 -7.74
C ALA A 311 24.79 -17.68 -6.22
N ILE A 312 23.80 -18.43 -5.74
CA ILE A 312 23.60 -18.74 -4.32
C ILE A 312 23.34 -20.23 -4.14
N ASP A 313 23.72 -20.74 -2.96
CA ASP A 313 23.29 -22.04 -2.49
C ASP A 313 21.92 -21.88 -1.83
N MET A 314 20.88 -22.39 -2.48
CA MET A 314 19.52 -22.33 -1.97
C MET A 314 19.37 -23.20 -0.71
N GLU A 315 18.72 -22.67 0.33
CA GLU A 315 18.41 -23.45 1.52
C GLU A 315 17.24 -24.43 1.25
N ILE A 316 17.50 -25.72 1.45
CA ILE A 316 16.51 -26.79 1.33
C ILE A 316 16.55 -27.65 2.61
N VAL A 317 15.48 -27.60 3.39
CA VAL A 317 15.30 -28.37 4.62
C VAL A 317 14.65 -29.71 4.32
N GLU A 318 15.13 -30.75 4.98
CA GLU A 318 14.70 -32.13 4.76
C GLU A 318 14.12 -32.73 6.03
N LEU A 319 12.86 -33.17 5.98
CA LEU A 319 12.15 -33.70 7.14
C LEU A 319 11.55 -35.08 6.81
N ASP A 320 11.76 -36.07 7.68
CA ASP A 320 11.23 -37.41 7.52
C ASP A 320 10.21 -37.74 8.62
N TRP A 321 8.92 -37.72 8.24
CA TRP A 321 7.79 -38.02 9.13
C TRP A 321 7.02 -39.27 8.70
N ARG A 322 7.61 -40.12 7.85
CA ARG A 322 6.97 -41.32 7.28
C ARG A 322 6.47 -42.31 8.33
N HIS A 323 7.03 -42.27 9.54
CA HIS A 323 6.71 -43.16 10.65
C HIS A 323 5.74 -42.58 11.69
N MET A 324 5.20 -41.37 11.47
CA MET A 324 4.28 -40.70 12.39
C MET A 324 2.81 -41.02 12.08
N GLY A 325 1.93 -40.91 13.07
CA GLY A 325 0.48 -40.97 12.84
C GLY A 325 -0.07 -39.64 12.31
N ASP A 326 -1.18 -39.67 11.56
CA ASP A 326 -1.73 -38.47 10.89
C ASP A 326 -2.01 -37.28 11.84
N ALA A 327 -2.53 -37.54 13.05
CA ALA A 327 -2.77 -36.49 14.04
C ALA A 327 -1.47 -35.82 14.52
N GLN A 328 -0.39 -36.60 14.66
CA GLN A 328 0.93 -36.09 15.04
C GLN A 328 1.58 -35.31 13.89
N VAL A 329 1.37 -35.75 12.65
CA VAL A 329 1.80 -35.02 11.45
C VAL A 329 1.16 -33.64 11.41
N GLN A 330 -0.15 -33.55 11.66
CA GLN A 330 -0.87 -32.27 11.62
C GLN A 330 -0.34 -31.29 12.67
N GLU A 331 -0.27 -31.70 13.95
CA GLU A 331 0.24 -30.86 15.04
C GLU A 331 1.69 -30.41 14.79
N ARG A 332 2.53 -31.33 14.31
CA ARG A 332 3.94 -31.05 14.02
C ARG A 332 4.11 -30.17 12.79
N MET A 333 3.25 -30.29 11.79
CA MET A 333 3.22 -29.43 10.61
C MET A 333 2.87 -28.00 11.02
N GLU A 334 1.78 -27.80 11.76
CA GLU A 334 1.37 -26.47 12.25
C GLU A 334 2.48 -25.82 13.08
N THR A 335 3.09 -26.58 13.99
CA THR A 335 4.22 -26.09 14.80
C THR A 335 5.44 -25.74 13.96
N TRP A 336 5.74 -26.52 12.92
CA TRP A 336 6.89 -26.26 12.05
C TRP A 336 6.66 -25.04 11.17
N LEU A 337 5.48 -24.91 10.57
CA LEU A 337 5.08 -23.77 9.75
C LEU A 337 5.17 -22.46 10.55
N GLU A 338 4.68 -22.47 11.79
CA GLU A 338 4.75 -21.34 12.71
C GLU A 338 6.20 -20.97 13.07
N LYS A 339 7.03 -21.95 13.42
CA LYS A 339 8.45 -21.70 13.71
C LYS A 339 9.22 -21.19 12.50
N ASP A 340 8.86 -21.63 11.31
CA ASP A 340 9.47 -21.16 10.08
C ASP A 340 9.09 -19.69 9.82
N ARG A 341 7.82 -19.29 10.04
CA ARG A 341 7.42 -17.88 9.99
C ARG A 341 8.21 -17.02 10.97
N GLN A 342 8.27 -17.44 12.24
CA GLN A 342 9.02 -16.75 13.31
C GLN A 342 10.53 -16.67 13.06
N ARG A 343 11.07 -17.52 12.19
CA ARG A 343 12.49 -17.42 11.81
C ARG A 343 12.75 -16.20 10.92
N GLY A 344 11.75 -15.74 10.16
CA GLY A 344 11.88 -14.61 9.24
C GLY A 344 12.97 -14.80 8.19
N PHE A 345 13.49 -13.68 7.68
CA PHE A 345 14.63 -13.62 6.76
C PHE A 345 15.60 -12.50 7.14
N ASP A 346 16.89 -12.72 6.90
CA ASP A 346 17.94 -11.71 7.05
C ASP A 346 18.16 -10.98 5.72
N PHE A 347 17.70 -9.73 5.62
CA PHE A 347 17.76 -8.94 4.39
C PHE A 347 19.19 -8.63 3.92
N GLU A 348 20.18 -8.63 4.82
CA GLU A 348 21.58 -8.38 4.45
C GLU A 348 22.22 -9.59 3.76
N ARG A 349 21.54 -10.75 3.75
CA ARG A 349 22.00 -11.98 3.10
C ARG A 349 21.09 -12.35 1.93
N PRO A 350 21.65 -12.89 0.84
CA PRO A 350 20.81 -13.40 -0.23
C PRO A 350 20.13 -14.70 0.21
N GLY A 351 19.10 -15.11 -0.54
CA GLY A 351 18.29 -16.29 -0.17
C GLY A 351 17.11 -15.93 0.73
N LEU A 352 16.38 -14.86 0.39
CA LEU A 352 15.08 -14.51 1.02
C LEU A 352 13.95 -15.45 0.59
N MET A 353 14.31 -16.71 0.32
CA MET A 353 13.41 -17.82 0.07
C MET A 353 14.09 -19.14 0.48
N ARG A 354 13.29 -20.12 0.86
CA ARG A 354 13.76 -21.46 1.22
C ARG A 354 12.69 -22.51 0.94
N LEU A 355 13.13 -23.75 0.80
CA LEU A 355 12.23 -24.90 0.64
C LEU A 355 12.34 -25.84 1.83
N ALA A 356 11.23 -26.49 2.17
CA ALA A 356 11.25 -27.69 2.99
C ALA A 356 10.55 -28.84 2.27
N TRP A 357 11.21 -29.99 2.27
CA TRP A 357 10.65 -31.24 1.78
C TRP A 357 10.32 -32.15 2.97
N VAL A 358 9.05 -32.50 3.12
CA VAL A 358 8.55 -33.34 4.21
C VAL A 358 8.05 -34.66 3.65
N ASP A 359 8.71 -35.77 4.00
CA ASP A 359 8.23 -37.11 3.66
C ASP A 359 7.13 -37.52 4.66
N LEU A 360 5.95 -37.89 4.14
CA LEU A 360 4.75 -38.20 4.92
C LEU A 360 4.39 -39.70 4.85
N PRO A 361 3.56 -40.20 5.79
CA PRO A 361 3.03 -41.56 5.72
C PRO A 361 2.24 -41.83 4.42
N GLY A 362 2.36 -43.05 3.90
CA GLY A 362 1.60 -43.49 2.72
C GLY A 362 2.21 -43.11 1.37
N ASN A 363 3.54 -42.92 1.29
CA ASN A 363 4.25 -42.51 0.06
C ASN A 363 3.74 -41.16 -0.48
N ARG A 364 3.47 -40.24 0.45
CA ARG A 364 3.11 -38.85 0.18
C ARG A 364 4.26 -37.96 0.61
N SER A 365 4.38 -36.79 0.00
CA SER A 365 5.31 -35.76 0.45
C SER A 365 4.61 -34.42 0.50
N ARG A 366 5.21 -33.45 1.19
CA ARG A 366 4.78 -32.06 1.18
C ARG A 366 5.97 -31.16 0.91
N LEU A 367 5.83 -30.32 -0.11
CA LEU A 367 6.77 -29.27 -0.43
C LEU A 367 6.25 -27.98 0.19
N ILE A 368 7.08 -27.33 0.99
CA ILE A 368 6.79 -26.02 1.58
C ILE A 368 7.78 -25.04 0.97
N TRP A 369 7.26 -23.96 0.41
CA TRP A 369 8.04 -22.87 -0.14
C TRP A 369 7.74 -21.60 0.64
N SER A 370 8.76 -21.08 1.30
CA SER A 370 8.69 -19.83 2.05
C SER A 370 9.55 -18.78 1.38
N PHE A 371 9.05 -17.55 1.28
CA PHE A 371 9.77 -16.42 0.70
C PHE A 371 9.26 -15.10 1.25
N HIS A 372 10.04 -14.03 1.09
CA HIS A 372 9.61 -12.68 1.40
C HIS A 372 9.11 -11.96 0.13
N HIS A 373 8.00 -11.22 0.21
CA HIS A 373 7.41 -10.53 -0.95
C HIS A 373 8.36 -9.54 -1.65
N ILE A 374 9.38 -9.03 -0.95
CA ILE A 374 10.39 -8.12 -1.50
C ILE A 374 11.11 -8.65 -2.77
N VAL A 375 11.19 -9.98 -2.93
CA VAL A 375 11.82 -10.63 -4.11
C VAL A 375 10.81 -11.21 -5.09
N LEU A 376 9.53 -11.37 -4.68
CA LEU A 376 8.52 -12.11 -5.42
C LEU A 376 7.11 -11.58 -5.19
N ASP A 377 6.36 -11.38 -6.27
CA ASP A 377 4.93 -11.11 -6.24
C ASP A 377 4.09 -12.30 -6.73
N GLY A 378 2.76 -12.20 -6.58
CA GLY A 378 1.83 -13.24 -7.02
C GLY A 378 1.92 -13.57 -8.52
N TRP A 379 2.36 -12.63 -9.36
CA TRP A 379 2.58 -12.87 -10.80
C TRP A 379 3.82 -13.71 -11.05
N SER A 380 4.87 -13.49 -10.25
CA SER A 380 6.13 -14.22 -10.35
C SER A 380 6.00 -15.67 -9.89
N LEU A 381 5.05 -16.00 -9.00
CA LEU A 381 4.82 -17.36 -8.51
C LEU A 381 4.57 -18.41 -9.61
N PRO A 382 3.55 -18.27 -10.48
CA PRO A 382 3.32 -19.24 -11.54
C PRO A 382 4.46 -19.30 -12.57
N LEU A 383 5.20 -18.20 -12.78
CA LEU A 383 6.38 -18.19 -13.66
C LEU A 383 7.50 -19.09 -13.09
N VAL A 384 7.87 -18.87 -11.83
CA VAL A 384 8.91 -19.67 -11.15
C VAL A 384 8.50 -21.14 -11.10
N MET A 385 7.25 -21.43 -10.69
CA MET A 385 6.75 -22.81 -10.62
C MET A 385 6.74 -23.49 -12.00
N GLY A 386 6.27 -22.79 -13.04
CA GLY A 386 6.27 -23.30 -14.40
C GLY A 386 7.68 -23.62 -14.91
N GLU A 387 8.64 -22.73 -14.68
CA GLU A 387 10.04 -22.96 -15.05
C GLU A 387 10.68 -24.11 -14.27
N VAL A 388 10.36 -24.28 -12.97
CA VAL A 388 10.82 -25.41 -12.16
C VAL A 388 10.31 -26.72 -12.74
N PHE A 389 9.03 -26.82 -13.09
CA PHE A 389 8.46 -28.04 -13.64
C PHE A 389 8.99 -28.35 -15.04
N GLN A 390 9.15 -27.33 -15.88
CA GLN A 390 9.78 -27.49 -17.18
C GLN A 390 11.22 -28.00 -17.05
N THR A 391 12.00 -27.41 -16.14
CA THR A 391 13.38 -27.80 -15.85
C THR A 391 13.44 -29.24 -15.32
N TYR A 392 12.57 -29.59 -14.37
CA TYR A 392 12.46 -30.95 -13.83
C TYR A 392 12.17 -31.97 -14.94
N GLY A 393 11.21 -31.69 -15.82
CA GLY A 393 10.85 -32.58 -16.93
C GLY A 393 12.00 -32.81 -17.93
N LEU A 394 12.80 -31.78 -18.21
CA LEU A 394 13.99 -31.89 -19.06
C LEU A 394 15.10 -32.71 -18.39
N LEU A 395 15.38 -32.45 -17.11
CA LEU A 395 16.38 -33.19 -16.34
C LEU A 395 16.00 -34.67 -16.19
N MET A 396 14.71 -35.00 -16.02
CA MET A 396 14.23 -36.38 -15.98
C MET A 396 14.43 -37.13 -17.30
N LYS A 397 14.49 -36.42 -18.44
CA LYS A 397 14.82 -36.97 -19.75
C LYS A 397 16.32 -37.04 -20.02
N GLY A 398 17.15 -36.51 -19.12
CA GLY A 398 18.60 -36.39 -19.31
C GLY A 398 18.99 -35.29 -20.32
N GLU A 399 18.12 -34.30 -20.54
CA GLU A 399 18.35 -33.17 -21.43
C GLU A 399 18.86 -31.94 -20.66
N ASP A 400 19.70 -31.11 -21.31
CA ASP A 400 20.09 -29.80 -20.76
C ASP A 400 18.87 -28.88 -20.65
N ALA A 401 18.59 -28.37 -19.46
CA ALA A 401 17.51 -27.40 -19.24
C ALA A 401 17.88 -26.00 -19.75
N ARG A 402 17.80 -25.79 -21.08
CA ARG A 402 18.04 -24.48 -21.71
C ARG A 402 16.74 -23.70 -21.88
N LEU A 403 16.44 -22.87 -20.90
CA LEU A 403 15.35 -21.90 -20.97
C LEU A 403 15.80 -20.61 -21.70
N PRO A 404 14.89 -19.85 -22.34
CA PRO A 404 15.19 -18.53 -22.93
C PRO A 404 15.85 -17.58 -21.91
N GLN A 405 16.50 -16.48 -22.29
CA GLN A 405 17.07 -15.56 -21.29
C GLN A 405 15.99 -15.01 -20.36
N ALA A 406 16.20 -15.06 -19.04
CA ALA A 406 15.30 -14.44 -18.07
C ALA A 406 15.38 -12.91 -18.19
N GLY A 407 14.27 -12.21 -17.98
CA GLY A 407 14.27 -10.76 -17.93
C GLY A 407 14.92 -10.25 -16.64
N SER A 408 15.44 -9.02 -16.63
CA SER A 408 16.12 -8.44 -15.47
C SER A 408 15.22 -7.46 -14.73
N TYR A 409 15.11 -7.61 -13.40
CA TYR A 409 14.43 -6.61 -12.57
C TYR A 409 15.17 -5.26 -12.58
N GLU A 410 16.47 -5.25 -12.89
CA GLU A 410 17.23 -4.02 -13.12
C GLU A 410 16.68 -3.18 -14.28
N ASP A 411 16.13 -3.82 -15.31
CA ASP A 411 15.52 -3.11 -16.45
C ASP A 411 14.27 -2.32 -16.00
N PHE A 412 13.52 -2.87 -15.05
CA PHE A 412 12.39 -2.19 -14.43
C PHE A 412 12.85 -1.00 -13.57
N ILE A 413 13.91 -1.16 -12.77
CA ILE A 413 14.48 -0.05 -12.00
C ILE A 413 15.00 1.06 -12.92
N SER A 414 15.69 0.69 -14.00
CA SER A 414 16.14 1.62 -15.04
C SER A 414 14.96 2.35 -15.68
N TYR A 415 13.87 1.63 -16.00
CA TYR A 415 12.63 2.22 -16.50
C TYR A 415 12.08 3.28 -15.53
N LEU A 416 11.98 2.99 -14.24
CA LEU A 416 11.46 3.93 -13.22
C LEU A 416 12.27 5.24 -13.14
N GLU A 417 13.58 5.21 -13.40
CA GLU A 417 14.42 6.41 -13.44
C GLU A 417 14.17 7.29 -14.69
N THR A 418 13.58 6.73 -15.74
CA THR A 418 13.23 7.48 -16.97
C THR A 418 11.85 8.15 -16.91
N VAL A 419 10.99 7.75 -15.97
CA VAL A 419 9.61 8.24 -15.90
C VAL A 419 9.53 9.62 -15.24
N ASP A 420 8.73 10.53 -15.81
CA ASP A 420 8.47 11.84 -15.23
C ASP A 420 7.57 11.73 -13.98
N LYS A 421 8.19 11.90 -12.81
CA LYS A 421 7.51 11.87 -11.51
C LYS A 421 6.62 13.10 -11.26
N GLY A 422 6.88 14.23 -11.94
CA GLY A 422 6.15 15.48 -11.74
C GLY A 422 4.69 15.41 -12.17
N ASP A 423 4.44 14.90 -13.38
CA ASP A 423 3.09 14.70 -13.91
C ASP A 423 2.28 13.71 -13.06
N ALA A 424 2.94 12.65 -12.58
CA ALA A 424 2.32 11.65 -11.71
C ALA A 424 1.84 12.25 -10.39
N LEU A 425 2.71 12.99 -9.69
CA LEU A 425 2.35 13.65 -8.43
C LEU A 425 1.23 14.68 -8.62
N GLN A 426 1.24 15.42 -9.72
CA GLN A 426 0.18 16.39 -10.03
C GLN A 426 -1.16 15.71 -10.30
N PHE A 427 -1.16 14.56 -10.98
CA PHE A 427 -2.37 13.75 -11.17
C PHE A 427 -2.94 13.28 -9.83
N TRP A 428 -2.13 12.67 -8.97
CA TRP A 428 -2.59 12.15 -7.67
C TRP A 428 -3.11 13.24 -6.74
N LYS A 429 -2.46 14.40 -6.73
CA LYS A 429 -2.93 15.58 -5.99
C LYS A 429 -4.33 16.00 -6.43
N LEU A 430 -4.60 16.00 -7.73
CA LEU A 430 -5.93 16.35 -8.26
C LEU A 430 -6.96 15.24 -8.01
N TYR A 431 -6.56 13.97 -8.14
CA TYR A 431 -7.42 12.81 -7.94
C TYR A 431 -7.93 12.70 -6.49
N LEU A 432 -7.08 13.02 -5.52
CA LEU A 432 -7.38 12.96 -4.09
C LEU A 432 -7.74 14.32 -3.45
N ALA A 433 -7.90 15.37 -4.25
CA ALA A 433 -8.26 16.69 -3.73
C ALA A 433 -9.57 16.63 -2.91
N GLU A 434 -9.62 17.38 -1.81
CA GLU A 434 -10.78 17.46 -0.90
C GLU A 434 -11.09 16.16 -0.12
N PHE A 435 -10.23 15.13 -0.21
CA PHE A 435 -10.33 13.94 0.64
C PHE A 435 -9.43 14.10 1.86
N GLU A 436 -10.01 14.28 3.05
CA GLU A 436 -9.30 14.74 4.25
C GLU A 436 -9.01 13.65 5.29
N ALA A 437 -9.70 12.50 5.23
CA ALA A 437 -9.55 11.42 6.23
C ALA A 437 -9.91 10.05 5.66
N ALA A 438 -9.26 8.99 6.15
CA ALA A 438 -9.55 7.61 5.76
C ALA A 438 -11.02 7.22 6.00
N THR A 439 -11.57 6.40 5.10
CA THR A 439 -12.94 5.91 5.22
C THR A 439 -13.11 5.05 6.47
N PRO A 440 -14.06 5.39 7.37
CA PRO A 440 -14.32 4.60 8.57
C PRO A 440 -14.74 3.16 8.28
N LEU A 441 -14.11 2.20 8.96
CA LEU A 441 -14.43 0.78 8.85
C LEU A 441 -15.48 0.33 9.90
N PRO A 442 -16.31 -0.68 9.57
CA PRO A 442 -17.40 -1.12 10.43
C PRO A 442 -16.91 -1.67 11.77
N ASN A 443 -17.44 -1.13 12.88
CA ASN A 443 -17.15 -1.54 14.26
C ASN A 443 -15.64 -1.67 14.59
N LYS A 444 -14.78 -0.88 13.93
CA LYS A 444 -13.36 -0.82 14.26
C LYS A 444 -13.20 -0.33 15.70
N ARG A 445 -12.55 -1.12 16.55
CA ARG A 445 -12.28 -0.74 17.94
C ARG A 445 -11.23 0.37 17.98
N ASN A 446 -11.44 1.38 18.83
CA ASN A 446 -10.43 2.37 19.16
C ASN A 446 -9.47 1.77 20.20
N LEU A 447 -8.39 1.14 19.75
CA LEU A 447 -7.33 0.71 20.64
C LEU A 447 -6.37 1.87 20.89
N ASN A 448 -6.26 2.30 22.15
CA ASN A 448 -5.14 3.10 22.60
C ASN A 448 -3.98 2.12 22.85
N THR A 449 -2.95 2.15 22.00
CA THR A 449 -1.66 1.41 22.07
C THR A 449 -1.58 0.04 21.39
N GLY A 450 -0.43 -0.17 20.72
CA GLY A 450 -0.08 -1.31 19.87
C GLY A 450 0.08 -2.61 20.65
N GLY A 451 -1.00 -3.38 20.69
CA GLY A 451 -0.92 -4.81 20.97
C GLY A 451 -0.36 -5.59 19.78
N GLU A 452 0.05 -6.83 20.05
CA GLU A 452 0.45 -7.82 19.04
C GLU A 452 -0.68 -7.99 18.01
N LYS A 453 -0.39 -7.76 16.72
CA LYS A 453 -1.38 -7.88 15.65
C LYS A 453 -1.64 -9.36 15.42
N THR A 454 -2.89 -9.81 15.57
CA THR A 454 -3.28 -11.18 15.22
C THR A 454 -4.22 -11.12 14.03
N PHE A 455 -3.80 -11.65 12.89
CA PHE A 455 -4.67 -11.71 11.71
C PHE A 455 -5.52 -12.97 11.73
N LEU A 456 -6.83 -12.80 11.51
CA LEU A 456 -7.78 -13.89 11.30
C LEU A 456 -8.47 -13.73 9.96
N GLU A 457 -9.01 -14.83 9.45
CA GLU A 457 -9.70 -14.86 8.17
C GLU A 457 -11.14 -15.37 8.32
N ASN A 458 -12.05 -14.73 7.59
CA ASN A 458 -13.38 -15.25 7.34
C ASN A 458 -13.59 -15.34 5.83
N GLU A 459 -14.33 -16.36 5.37
CA GLU A 459 -14.55 -16.59 3.94
C GLU A 459 -16.03 -16.60 3.54
N LEU A 460 -16.28 -16.15 2.32
CA LEU A 460 -17.54 -16.22 1.60
C LEU A 460 -17.32 -17.01 0.33
N LEU A 461 -18.00 -18.14 0.19
CA LEU A 461 -17.97 -18.95 -1.02
C LEU A 461 -19.30 -18.85 -1.77
N LEU A 462 -19.26 -18.24 -2.95
CA LEU A 462 -20.43 -18.14 -3.83
C LEU A 462 -20.61 -19.45 -4.62
N ASP A 463 -21.86 -19.82 -4.87
CA ASP A 463 -22.13 -20.99 -5.70
C ASP A 463 -21.80 -20.73 -7.18
N THR A 464 -21.66 -21.82 -7.95
CA THR A 464 -21.26 -21.76 -9.37
C THR A 464 -22.27 -21.00 -10.22
N ALA A 465 -23.57 -21.15 -9.93
CA ALA A 465 -24.62 -20.50 -10.70
C ALA A 465 -24.58 -18.97 -10.53
N PHE A 466 -24.40 -18.50 -9.29
CA PHE A 466 -24.29 -17.09 -8.98
C PHE A 466 -22.97 -16.47 -9.48
N THR A 467 -21.86 -17.20 -9.33
CA THR A 467 -20.55 -16.81 -9.90
C THR A 467 -20.65 -16.61 -11.40
N GLY A 468 -21.25 -17.56 -12.13
CA GLY A 468 -21.47 -17.45 -13.57
C GLY A 468 -22.32 -16.24 -13.97
N ARG A 469 -23.34 -15.88 -13.16
CA ARG A 469 -24.15 -14.67 -13.38
C ARG A 469 -23.36 -13.38 -13.19
N LEU A 470 -22.50 -13.29 -12.16
CA LEU A 470 -21.63 -12.12 -11.95
C LEU A 470 -20.66 -11.95 -13.11
N GLN A 471 -20.01 -13.03 -13.54
CA GLN A 471 -19.10 -13.02 -14.69
C GLN A 471 -19.83 -12.62 -15.98
N GLN A 472 -21.04 -13.15 -16.21
CA GLN A 472 -21.84 -12.78 -17.38
C GLN A 472 -22.25 -11.31 -17.34
N PHE A 473 -22.69 -10.80 -16.20
CA PHE A 473 -23.04 -9.38 -16.05
C PHE A 473 -21.84 -8.47 -16.35
N ALA A 474 -20.66 -8.79 -15.81
CA ALA A 474 -19.44 -8.03 -16.09
C ALA A 474 -19.11 -8.04 -17.60
N ARG A 475 -19.19 -9.21 -18.26
CA ARG A 475 -19.01 -9.35 -19.72
C ARG A 475 -20.02 -8.52 -20.52
N ASP A 476 -21.30 -8.59 -20.17
CA ASP A 476 -22.39 -7.88 -20.86
C ASP A 476 -22.24 -6.35 -20.76
N GLN A 477 -21.64 -5.87 -19.67
CA GLN A 477 -21.35 -4.45 -19.45
C GLN A 477 -19.96 -4.02 -19.92
N HIS A 478 -19.18 -4.92 -20.54
CA HIS A 478 -17.81 -4.68 -20.98
C HIS A 478 -16.86 -4.18 -19.87
N VAL A 479 -17.02 -4.69 -18.65
CA VAL A 479 -16.14 -4.42 -17.50
C VAL A 479 -15.55 -5.71 -16.96
N THR A 480 -14.53 -5.60 -16.09
CA THR A 480 -13.95 -6.76 -15.41
C THR A 480 -14.76 -7.16 -14.17
N LEU A 481 -14.66 -8.43 -13.76
CA LEU A 481 -15.23 -8.89 -12.48
C LEU A 481 -14.61 -8.14 -11.29
N ASN A 482 -13.32 -7.79 -11.37
CA ASN A 482 -12.63 -6.98 -10.37
C ASN A 482 -13.31 -5.61 -10.20
N THR A 483 -13.57 -4.89 -11.30
CA THR A 483 -14.26 -3.58 -11.26
C THR A 483 -15.65 -3.67 -10.60
N LEU A 484 -16.39 -4.75 -10.86
CA LEU A 484 -17.71 -4.97 -10.24
C LEU A 484 -17.59 -5.19 -8.72
N LEU A 485 -16.59 -5.96 -8.27
CA LEU A 485 -16.38 -6.23 -6.84
C LEU A 485 -15.83 -5.00 -6.11
N GLN A 486 -14.93 -4.23 -6.72
CA GLN A 486 -14.50 -2.92 -6.22
C GLN A 486 -15.68 -1.97 -6.05
N ALA A 487 -16.59 -1.92 -7.02
CA ALA A 487 -17.80 -1.10 -6.92
C ALA A 487 -18.70 -1.55 -5.76
N ALA A 488 -18.92 -2.87 -5.62
CA ALA A 488 -19.71 -3.42 -4.53
C ALA A 488 -19.06 -3.15 -3.16
N TRP A 489 -17.73 -3.25 -3.05
CA TRP A 489 -16.97 -2.95 -1.84
C TRP A 489 -17.06 -1.48 -1.45
N GLY A 490 -16.85 -0.55 -2.40
CA GLY A 490 -16.99 0.88 -2.13
C GLY A 490 -18.41 1.28 -1.73
N VAL A 491 -19.43 0.69 -2.36
CA VAL A 491 -20.83 0.90 -1.94
C VAL A 491 -21.05 0.38 -0.52
N LEU A 492 -20.47 -0.76 -0.16
CA LEU A 492 -20.56 -1.30 1.19
C LEU A 492 -19.88 -0.38 2.22
N LEU A 493 -18.69 0.13 1.92
CA LEU A 493 -17.96 1.09 2.75
C LEU A 493 -18.75 2.39 2.95
N ALA A 494 -19.33 2.94 1.88
CA ALA A 494 -20.17 4.14 1.95
C ALA A 494 -21.40 3.93 2.85
N ARG A 495 -21.99 2.72 2.84
CA ARG A 495 -23.14 2.39 3.68
C ARG A 495 -22.79 2.21 5.15
N TYR A 496 -21.60 1.71 5.46
CA TYR A 496 -21.12 1.55 6.84
C TYR A 496 -20.60 2.85 7.45
N SER A 497 -19.83 3.63 6.70
CA SER A 497 -19.30 4.93 7.14
C SER A 497 -20.41 5.99 7.23
N GLY A 498 -21.41 5.91 6.35
CA GLY A 498 -22.38 6.98 6.15
C GLY A 498 -21.87 8.08 5.20
N ASP A 499 -20.62 7.96 4.74
CA ASP A 499 -19.97 8.89 3.82
C ASP A 499 -20.25 8.50 2.36
N ARG A 500 -20.29 9.53 1.51
CA ARG A 500 -20.56 9.37 0.07
C ARG A 500 -19.30 9.37 -0.77
N ASP A 501 -18.18 9.78 -0.20
CA ASP A 501 -16.87 9.83 -0.82
C ASP A 501 -15.97 8.89 -0.04
N VAL A 502 -15.64 7.75 -0.62
CA VAL A 502 -14.89 6.69 0.05
C VAL A 502 -13.64 6.34 -0.73
N VAL A 503 -12.56 6.06 -0.01
CA VAL A 503 -11.28 5.62 -0.57
C VAL A 503 -10.85 4.33 0.11
N PHE A 504 -10.44 3.36 -0.72
CA PHE A 504 -9.80 2.12 -0.29
C PHE A 504 -8.66 1.79 -1.24
N GLY A 505 -7.71 0.96 -0.82
CA GLY A 505 -6.61 0.56 -1.69
C GLY A 505 -7.02 -0.54 -2.66
N THR A 506 -6.44 -0.52 -3.86
CA THR A 506 -6.48 -1.65 -4.80
C THR A 506 -5.06 -2.04 -5.17
N THR A 507 -4.82 -3.35 -5.27
CA THR A 507 -3.54 -3.86 -5.77
C THR A 507 -3.57 -3.95 -7.29
N VAL A 508 -2.54 -3.44 -7.95
CA VAL A 508 -2.31 -3.52 -9.40
C VAL A 508 -1.06 -4.35 -9.68
N SER A 509 -0.91 -4.88 -10.90
CA SER A 509 0.27 -5.69 -11.27
C SER A 509 1.56 -4.88 -11.30
N GLY A 510 1.50 -3.57 -11.61
CA GLY A 510 2.64 -2.68 -11.70
C GLY A 510 3.65 -3.04 -12.80
N ARG A 511 3.22 -3.80 -13.81
CA ARG A 511 4.03 -4.23 -14.97
C ARG A 511 3.78 -3.29 -16.16
N PRO A 512 4.68 -2.32 -16.45
CA PRO A 512 4.43 -1.31 -17.47
C PRO A 512 4.44 -1.93 -18.87
N ALA A 513 3.43 -1.62 -19.69
CA ALA A 513 3.31 -2.15 -21.05
C ALA A 513 4.46 -1.74 -21.99
N ASP A 514 5.12 -0.62 -21.71
CA ASP A 514 6.25 -0.10 -22.49
C ASP A 514 7.57 -0.82 -22.17
N LEU A 515 7.63 -1.60 -21.09
CA LEU A 515 8.80 -2.38 -20.73
C LEU A 515 8.76 -3.73 -21.48
N ALA A 516 9.70 -3.91 -22.40
CA ALA A 516 9.81 -5.13 -23.19
C ALA A 516 10.00 -6.35 -22.28
N ASN A 517 9.28 -7.44 -22.58
CA ASN A 517 9.38 -8.71 -21.86
C ASN A 517 9.04 -8.64 -20.34
N VAL A 518 8.33 -7.59 -19.90
CA VAL A 518 7.98 -7.41 -18.47
C VAL A 518 7.24 -8.60 -17.87
N GLU A 519 6.43 -9.30 -18.67
CA GLU A 519 5.64 -10.45 -18.22
C GLU A 519 6.48 -11.66 -17.79
N ASN A 520 7.77 -11.71 -18.16
CA ASN A 520 8.70 -12.79 -17.82
C ASN A 520 9.79 -12.34 -16.83
N ILE A 521 9.67 -11.14 -16.24
CA ILE A 521 10.60 -10.66 -15.22
C ILE A 521 10.11 -11.13 -13.85
N VAL A 522 10.94 -11.86 -13.12
CA VAL A 522 10.69 -12.24 -11.71
C VAL A 522 11.15 -11.11 -10.79
N GLY A 523 10.26 -10.66 -9.91
CA GLY A 523 10.52 -9.57 -8.96
C GLY A 523 9.24 -9.01 -8.36
N LEU A 524 9.35 -7.98 -7.50
CA LEU A 524 8.20 -7.31 -6.89
C LEU A 524 7.69 -6.17 -7.79
N PHE A 525 6.59 -6.39 -8.51
CA PHE A 525 5.97 -5.34 -9.35
C PHE A 525 4.69 -4.77 -8.76
N ILE A 526 3.97 -5.55 -7.95
CA ILE A 526 2.68 -5.13 -7.42
C ILE A 526 2.77 -3.78 -6.71
N ASN A 527 1.76 -2.94 -6.92
CA ASN A 527 1.64 -1.66 -6.23
C ASN A 527 0.23 -1.52 -5.64
N THR A 528 0.10 -0.75 -4.56
CA THR A 528 -1.18 -0.44 -3.93
C THR A 528 -1.54 1.01 -4.19
N LEU A 529 -2.66 1.22 -4.86
CA LEU A 529 -3.13 2.55 -5.26
C LEU A 529 -4.46 2.88 -4.58
N PRO A 530 -4.72 4.14 -4.21
CA PRO A 530 -6.03 4.55 -3.74
C PRO A 530 -7.05 4.51 -4.89
N LEU A 531 -8.19 3.88 -4.63
CA LEU A 531 -9.36 3.91 -5.48
C LEU A 531 -10.46 4.71 -4.76
N ARG A 532 -10.84 5.83 -5.35
CA ARG A 532 -11.86 6.74 -4.81
C ARG A 532 -13.20 6.53 -5.50
N ILE A 533 -14.27 6.42 -4.71
CA ILE A 533 -15.64 6.24 -5.20
C ILE A 533 -16.54 7.32 -4.61
N HIS A 534 -17.20 8.07 -5.49
CA HIS A 534 -18.22 9.04 -5.14
C HIS A 534 -19.62 8.51 -5.45
N LEU A 535 -20.51 8.56 -4.47
CA LEU A 535 -21.91 8.14 -4.59
C LEU A 535 -22.85 9.30 -4.29
N ASP A 536 -23.81 9.54 -5.19
CA ASP A 536 -24.94 10.40 -4.93
C ASP A 536 -26.22 9.58 -4.65
N SER A 537 -27.32 10.26 -4.31
CA SER A 537 -28.59 9.60 -3.99
C SER A 537 -29.28 8.90 -5.18
N THR A 538 -28.77 9.14 -6.38
CA THR A 538 -29.29 8.64 -7.67
C THR A 538 -28.33 7.70 -8.38
N SER A 539 -27.09 7.53 -7.89
CA SER A 539 -26.08 6.68 -8.52
C SER A 539 -26.57 5.24 -8.60
N THR A 540 -26.55 4.67 -9.81
CA THR A 540 -26.86 3.26 -10.08
C THR A 540 -25.57 2.51 -10.46
N ILE A 541 -25.62 1.18 -10.53
CA ILE A 541 -24.40 0.38 -10.76
C ILE A 541 -23.77 0.64 -12.13
N LEU A 542 -24.58 0.78 -13.19
CA LEU A 542 -24.08 0.85 -14.56
C LEU A 542 -23.24 2.11 -14.86
N PRO A 543 -23.69 3.33 -14.49
CA PRO A 543 -22.85 4.52 -14.62
C PRO A 543 -21.59 4.44 -13.76
N LEU A 544 -21.69 3.88 -12.55
CA LEU A 544 -20.56 3.76 -11.63
C LEU A 544 -19.44 2.87 -12.22
N ILE A 545 -19.75 1.64 -12.61
CA ILE A 545 -18.73 0.71 -13.13
C ILE A 545 -18.10 1.21 -14.44
N LYS A 546 -18.84 1.96 -15.27
CA LYS A 546 -18.30 2.60 -16.48
C LYS A 546 -17.33 3.72 -16.13
N SER A 547 -17.72 4.61 -15.22
CA SER A 547 -16.83 5.68 -14.73
C SER A 547 -15.56 5.11 -14.10
N MET A 548 -15.68 4.02 -13.32
CA MET A 548 -14.53 3.35 -12.74
C MET A 548 -13.62 2.74 -13.81
N GLN A 549 -14.19 2.14 -14.86
CA GLN A 549 -13.41 1.58 -15.97
C GLN A 549 -12.63 2.67 -16.72
N ASP A 550 -13.24 3.84 -16.95
CA ASP A 550 -12.58 4.99 -17.58
C ASP A 550 -11.46 5.54 -16.68
N GLN A 551 -11.73 5.72 -15.38
CA GLN A 551 -10.73 6.16 -14.41
C GLN A 551 -9.55 5.20 -14.27
N GLN A 552 -9.78 3.89 -14.36
CA GLN A 552 -8.71 2.90 -14.31
C GLN A 552 -7.70 3.06 -15.47
N VAL A 553 -8.11 3.55 -16.63
CA VAL A 553 -7.18 3.81 -17.75
C VAL A 553 -6.21 4.93 -17.39
N ASP A 554 -6.70 6.00 -16.76
CA ASP A 554 -5.86 7.11 -16.31
C ASP A 554 -4.95 6.68 -15.15
N LEU A 555 -5.47 5.92 -14.18
CA LEU A 555 -4.71 5.39 -13.05
C LEU A 555 -3.52 4.51 -13.51
N ARG A 556 -3.72 3.67 -14.54
CA ARG A 556 -2.65 2.81 -15.10
C ARG A 556 -1.45 3.60 -15.61
N ARG A 557 -1.65 4.83 -16.11
CA ARG A 557 -0.53 5.67 -16.59
C ARG A 557 0.42 6.08 -15.48
N PHE A 558 -0.06 6.09 -14.23
CA PHE A 558 0.69 6.54 -13.06
C PHE A 558 0.77 5.44 -11.97
N GLU A 559 0.55 4.18 -12.36
CA GLU A 559 0.47 3.07 -11.42
C GLU A 559 1.80 2.71 -10.76
N PHE A 560 2.92 3.21 -11.30
CA PHE A 560 4.25 3.10 -10.70
C PHE A 560 4.45 4.04 -9.49
N THR A 561 3.50 4.95 -9.22
CA THR A 561 3.69 5.98 -8.19
C THR A 561 3.63 5.36 -6.80
N PRO A 562 4.60 5.64 -5.91
CA PRO A 562 4.62 5.05 -4.56
C PRO A 562 3.46 5.55 -3.71
N LEU A 563 2.83 4.68 -2.93
CA LEU A 563 1.73 5.08 -2.03
C LEU A 563 2.13 6.20 -1.06
N VAL A 564 3.35 6.17 -0.54
CA VAL A 564 3.89 7.23 0.34
C VAL A 564 3.97 8.59 -0.35
N ASP A 565 4.30 8.61 -1.64
CA ASP A 565 4.37 9.83 -2.44
C ASP A 565 2.96 10.34 -2.76
N ILE A 566 2.02 9.44 -3.05
CA ILE A 566 0.59 9.75 -3.25
C ILE A 566 0.01 10.39 -1.98
N HIS A 567 0.29 9.82 -0.81
CA HIS A 567 -0.16 10.34 0.48
C HIS A 567 0.48 11.69 0.81
N ARG A 568 1.76 11.88 0.51
CA ARG A 568 2.45 13.18 0.71
C ARG A 568 1.79 14.33 -0.05
N VAL A 569 1.17 14.06 -1.19
CA VAL A 569 0.52 15.09 -2.03
C VAL A 569 -1.00 15.16 -1.86
N SER A 570 -1.60 14.29 -1.03
CA SER A 570 -3.03 14.33 -0.71
C SER A 570 -3.31 15.35 0.40
N ASP A 571 -4.60 15.66 0.60
CA ASP A 571 -5.06 16.53 1.69
C ASP A 571 -5.22 15.77 3.03
N VAL A 572 -4.96 14.46 3.05
CA VAL A 572 -5.00 13.63 4.28
C VAL A 572 -3.74 13.91 5.12
N PRO A 573 -3.87 14.20 6.43
CA PRO A 573 -2.72 14.39 7.30
C PRO A 573 -1.74 13.22 7.26
N GLY A 574 -0.43 13.52 7.24
CA GLY A 574 0.63 12.50 7.13
C GLY A 574 0.78 11.58 8.34
N ASP A 575 0.15 11.91 9.47
CA ASP A 575 0.07 11.08 10.67
C ASP A 575 -1.14 10.13 10.70
N GLN A 576 -1.97 10.16 9.66
CA GLN A 576 -3.13 9.27 9.47
C GLN A 576 -2.94 8.37 8.26
N SER A 577 -3.49 7.15 8.29
CA SER A 577 -3.53 6.29 7.10
C SER A 577 -4.35 6.96 5.98
N LEU A 578 -3.93 6.78 4.71
CA LEU A 578 -4.75 7.21 3.56
C LEU A 578 -6.04 6.37 3.43
N PHE A 579 -5.94 5.08 3.73
CA PHE A 579 -7.06 4.14 3.83
C PHE A 579 -6.69 2.97 4.74
N ASP A 580 -7.69 2.35 5.37
CA ASP A 580 -7.51 1.23 6.30
C ASP A 580 -7.95 -0.12 5.71
N SER A 581 -8.52 -0.12 4.50
CA SER A 581 -8.89 -1.35 3.79
C SER A 581 -8.35 -1.39 2.37
N ILE A 582 -7.97 -2.58 1.92
CA ILE A 582 -7.57 -2.83 0.54
C ILE A 582 -8.37 -3.97 -0.09
N LEU A 583 -8.49 -3.97 -1.42
CA LEU A 583 -9.02 -5.08 -2.21
C LEU A 583 -7.93 -5.62 -3.14
N VAL A 584 -7.66 -6.91 -2.99
CA VAL A 584 -6.70 -7.68 -3.80
C VAL A 584 -7.49 -8.67 -4.66
N PHE A 585 -7.24 -8.66 -5.96
CA PHE A 585 -7.85 -9.60 -6.89
C PHE A 585 -6.77 -10.57 -7.39
N GLU A 586 -6.77 -11.79 -6.84
CA GLU A 586 -5.75 -12.81 -7.11
C GLU A 586 -6.08 -13.58 -8.39
N ASN A 587 -5.76 -13.00 -9.55
CA ASN A 587 -5.94 -13.70 -10.82
C ASN A 587 -4.79 -14.68 -11.14
N TYR A 588 -4.14 -15.26 -10.13
CA TYR A 588 -2.95 -16.09 -10.31
C TYR A 588 -3.32 -17.56 -10.32
N PRO A 589 -3.22 -18.25 -11.47
CA PRO A 589 -3.59 -19.65 -11.56
C PRO A 589 -2.45 -20.54 -11.06
N VAL A 590 -2.02 -20.38 -9.79
CA VAL A 590 -1.00 -21.27 -9.19
C VAL A 590 -1.50 -22.72 -9.27
N GLY A 591 -2.80 -22.93 -9.03
CA GLY A 591 -3.47 -24.21 -9.24
C GLY A 591 -3.40 -24.70 -10.69
N GLU A 592 -3.72 -23.87 -11.71
CA GLU A 592 -3.67 -24.34 -13.10
C GLU A 592 -2.24 -24.53 -13.61
N ALA A 593 -1.26 -23.74 -13.18
CA ALA A 593 0.14 -23.96 -13.50
C ALA A 593 0.63 -25.31 -12.95
N VAL A 594 0.21 -25.64 -11.74
CA VAL A 594 0.44 -26.93 -11.07
C VAL A 594 -0.33 -28.08 -11.77
N HIS A 595 -1.59 -27.88 -12.13
CA HIS A 595 -2.41 -28.87 -12.85
C HIS A 595 -1.97 -29.07 -14.31
N SER A 596 -1.43 -28.05 -14.98
CA SER A 596 -0.89 -28.18 -16.34
C SER A 596 0.37 -29.04 -16.42
N ALA A 597 1.00 -29.32 -15.27
CA ALA A 597 2.09 -30.29 -15.12
C ALA A 597 1.63 -31.76 -15.05
N ASP A 598 0.34 -32.03 -15.34
CA ASP A 598 -0.41 -33.31 -15.21
C ASP A 598 0.21 -34.56 -15.86
N GLU A 599 1.36 -34.46 -16.53
CA GLU A 599 2.05 -35.62 -17.10
C GLU A 599 3.21 -36.16 -16.23
N LEU A 600 3.70 -35.41 -15.22
CA LEU A 600 4.93 -35.76 -14.50
C LEU A 600 4.87 -35.70 -12.96
N ILE A 601 4.03 -34.85 -12.35
CA ILE A 601 3.89 -34.73 -10.90
C ILE A 601 2.42 -34.52 -10.54
N ASP A 602 1.88 -35.35 -9.64
CA ASP A 602 0.53 -35.20 -9.11
C ASP A 602 0.59 -34.32 -7.85
N PHE A 603 -0.10 -33.19 -7.86
CA PHE A 603 -0.12 -32.23 -6.76
C PHE A 603 -1.50 -32.18 -6.12
N GLY A 604 -1.53 -32.29 -4.80
CA GLY A 604 -2.74 -32.23 -3.99
C GLY A 604 -3.09 -30.82 -3.52
N HIS A 605 -3.62 -30.70 -2.30
CA HIS A 605 -4.09 -29.43 -1.76
C HIS A 605 -2.97 -28.39 -1.63
N ILE A 606 -3.23 -27.17 -2.08
CA ILE A 606 -2.37 -25.99 -1.91
C ILE A 606 -2.93 -25.12 -0.79
N THR A 607 -2.09 -24.76 0.17
CA THR A 607 -2.43 -23.78 1.22
C THR A 607 -1.44 -22.63 1.15
N THR A 608 -1.96 -21.40 1.10
CA THR A 608 -1.18 -20.15 1.13
C THR A 608 -1.56 -19.39 2.39
N ILE A 609 -0.58 -18.77 3.04
CA ILE A 609 -0.78 -17.82 4.13
C ILE A 609 -0.09 -16.52 3.69
N GLU A 610 -0.89 -15.47 3.52
CA GLU A 610 -0.45 -14.12 3.17
C GLU A 610 -0.85 -13.14 4.27
N HIS A 611 0.10 -12.33 4.75
CA HIS A 611 -0.14 -11.30 5.76
C HIS A 611 0.24 -9.91 5.24
N THR A 612 -0.77 -9.06 5.08
CA THR A 612 -0.61 -7.66 4.65
C THR A 612 -0.55 -6.70 5.84
N ASN A 613 -0.02 -5.50 5.64
CA ASN A 613 0.11 -4.46 6.65
C ASN A 613 -1.18 -3.67 6.95
N PHE A 614 -2.31 -3.97 6.29
CA PHE A 614 -3.57 -3.21 6.44
C PHE A 614 -4.51 -3.85 7.46
N PRO A 615 -5.29 -3.05 8.23
CA PRO A 615 -6.27 -3.56 9.18
C PRO A 615 -7.31 -4.53 8.60
N MET A 616 -7.66 -4.36 7.32
CA MET A 616 -8.62 -5.21 6.62
C MET A 616 -8.23 -5.37 5.14
N THR A 617 -8.12 -6.62 4.69
CA THR A 617 -7.76 -6.96 3.31
C THR A 617 -8.83 -7.87 2.72
N VAL A 618 -9.47 -7.40 1.66
CA VAL A 618 -10.45 -8.16 0.88
C VAL A 618 -9.73 -8.91 -0.23
N ILE A 619 -9.66 -10.22 -0.12
CA ILE A 619 -8.99 -11.08 -1.10
C ILE A 619 -10.06 -11.75 -1.95
N VAL A 620 -10.00 -11.55 -3.25
CA VAL A 620 -10.91 -12.16 -4.22
C VAL A 620 -10.16 -13.21 -5.02
N GLU A 621 -10.56 -14.46 -4.87
CA GLU A 621 -10.04 -15.61 -5.61
C GLU A 621 -11.06 -16.04 -6.68
N PRO A 622 -10.87 -15.66 -7.95
CA PRO A 622 -11.74 -16.10 -9.04
C PRO A 622 -11.57 -17.60 -9.27
N SER A 623 -12.70 -18.31 -9.35
CA SER A 623 -12.76 -19.71 -9.79
C SER A 623 -14.16 -20.01 -10.33
N ASP A 624 -14.48 -21.28 -10.55
CA ASP A 624 -15.85 -21.75 -10.80
C ASP A 624 -16.79 -21.44 -9.63
N ARG A 625 -16.26 -21.28 -8.42
CA ARG A 625 -16.97 -20.76 -7.24
C ARG A 625 -16.21 -19.59 -6.64
N LEU A 626 -16.64 -18.36 -6.94
CA LEU A 626 -15.97 -17.15 -6.48
C LEU A 626 -15.84 -17.17 -4.95
N ARG A 627 -14.59 -17.17 -4.47
CA ARG A 627 -14.26 -17.08 -3.05
C ARG A 627 -13.83 -15.66 -2.73
N VAL A 628 -14.39 -15.10 -1.67
CA VAL A 628 -13.99 -13.80 -1.12
C VAL A 628 -13.59 -14.02 0.33
N LYS A 629 -12.33 -13.71 0.67
CA LYS A 629 -11.83 -13.76 2.03
C LYS A 629 -11.66 -12.34 2.56
N LEU A 630 -11.93 -12.16 3.85
CA LEU A 630 -11.55 -10.97 4.60
C LEU A 630 -10.51 -11.39 5.63
N SER A 631 -9.26 -10.95 5.42
CA SER A 631 -8.20 -11.00 6.41
C SER A 631 -8.23 -9.70 7.22
N TYR A 632 -8.19 -9.79 8.55
CA TYR A 632 -8.34 -8.63 9.41
C TYR A 632 -7.57 -8.78 10.72
N ASP A 633 -7.19 -7.64 11.30
CA ASP A 633 -6.61 -7.58 12.63
C ASP A 633 -7.69 -7.85 13.71
N ALA A 634 -7.60 -9.01 14.37
CA ALA A 634 -8.50 -9.47 15.41
C ALA A 634 -8.45 -8.61 16.69
N SER A 635 -7.41 -7.80 16.87
CA SER A 635 -7.37 -6.78 17.91
C SER A 635 -8.40 -5.67 17.62
N LEU A 636 -8.59 -5.32 16.34
CA LEU A 636 -9.46 -4.24 15.87
C LEU A 636 -10.89 -4.69 15.59
N PHE A 637 -11.10 -5.95 15.15
CA PHE A 637 -12.41 -6.44 14.72
C PHE A 637 -12.79 -7.77 15.41
N ASP A 638 -14.09 -8.02 15.56
CA ASP A 638 -14.60 -9.33 15.93
C ASP A 638 -15.02 -10.16 14.70
N SER A 639 -14.77 -11.47 14.72
CA SER A 639 -15.10 -12.38 13.61
C SER A 639 -16.59 -12.35 13.22
N ALA A 640 -17.50 -12.14 14.18
CA ALA A 640 -18.93 -12.05 13.88
C ALA A 640 -19.29 -10.80 13.08
N THR A 641 -18.62 -9.67 13.33
CA THR A 641 -18.73 -8.44 12.53
C THR A 641 -18.23 -8.68 11.12
N ILE A 642 -17.06 -9.33 10.96
CA ILE A 642 -16.49 -9.60 9.64
C ILE A 642 -17.38 -10.55 8.84
N GLN A 643 -17.94 -11.59 9.48
CA GLN A 643 -18.90 -12.47 8.83
C GLN A 643 -20.15 -11.69 8.34
N ARG A 644 -20.68 -10.76 9.15
CA ARG A 644 -21.79 -9.89 8.72
C ARG A 644 -21.41 -9.01 7.52
N VAL A 645 -20.18 -8.49 7.47
CA VAL A 645 -19.68 -7.72 6.31
C VAL A 645 -19.72 -8.58 5.04
N LEU A 646 -19.27 -9.83 5.11
CA LEU A 646 -19.36 -10.78 3.98
C LEU A 646 -20.81 -11.07 3.57
N ASP A 647 -21.69 -11.31 4.52
CA ASP A 647 -23.11 -11.58 4.25
C ASP A 647 -23.82 -10.37 3.62
N HIS A 648 -23.46 -9.16 4.05
CA HIS A 648 -23.92 -7.91 3.45
C HIS A 648 -23.37 -7.72 2.03
N LEU A 649 -22.09 -8.03 1.79
CA LEU A 649 -21.50 -8.01 0.45
C LEU A 649 -22.25 -8.97 -0.49
N LYS A 650 -22.52 -10.20 -0.04
CA LYS A 650 -23.31 -11.18 -0.79
C LYS A 650 -24.70 -10.64 -1.12
N THR A 651 -25.41 -10.10 -0.14
CA THR A 651 -26.77 -9.55 -0.32
C THR A 651 -26.78 -8.38 -1.29
N LEU A 652 -25.78 -7.50 -1.19
CA LEU A 652 -25.61 -6.35 -2.10
C LEU A 652 -25.35 -6.83 -3.54
N LEU A 653 -24.48 -7.82 -3.75
CA LEU A 653 -24.22 -8.40 -5.08
C LEU A 653 -25.50 -9.01 -5.69
N HIS A 654 -26.34 -9.69 -4.89
CA HIS A 654 -27.65 -10.15 -5.34
C HIS A 654 -28.57 -8.98 -5.72
N GLY A 655 -28.56 -7.89 -4.95
CA GLY A 655 -29.32 -6.67 -5.23
C GLY A 655 -28.90 -6.02 -6.55
N ILE A 656 -27.60 -5.87 -6.77
CA ILE A 656 -27.00 -5.31 -7.99
C ILE A 656 -27.45 -6.10 -9.23
N LEU A 657 -27.38 -7.45 -9.18
CA LEU A 657 -27.74 -8.28 -10.32
C LEU A 657 -29.25 -8.34 -10.59
N SER A 658 -30.08 -8.21 -9.56
CA SER A 658 -31.53 -8.30 -9.70
C SER A 658 -32.18 -6.96 -10.05
N GLN A 659 -31.56 -5.84 -9.68
CA GLN A 659 -32.15 -4.49 -9.77
C GLN A 659 -31.08 -3.43 -10.16
N PRO A 660 -30.42 -3.55 -11.33
CA PRO A 660 -29.30 -2.68 -11.71
C PRO A 660 -29.68 -1.20 -11.85
N ASP A 661 -30.96 -0.89 -12.12
CA ASP A 661 -31.46 0.47 -12.28
C ASP A 661 -31.85 1.16 -10.96
N VAL A 662 -31.79 0.44 -9.83
CA VAL A 662 -32.11 0.99 -8.51
C VAL A 662 -30.89 1.73 -7.95
N PRO A 663 -31.07 2.93 -7.34
CA PRO A 663 -29.97 3.64 -6.71
C PRO A 663 -29.24 2.77 -5.68
N LEU A 664 -27.91 2.76 -5.72
CA LEU A 664 -27.04 1.87 -4.94
C LEU A 664 -27.29 1.98 -3.42
N LEU A 665 -27.53 3.20 -2.93
CA LEU A 665 -27.83 3.45 -1.52
C LEU A 665 -29.21 2.94 -1.06
N ARG A 666 -30.06 2.50 -2.01
CA ARG A 666 -31.38 1.89 -1.74
C ARG A 666 -31.39 0.38 -1.93
N LEU A 667 -30.33 -0.21 -2.46
CA LEU A 667 -30.24 -1.66 -2.61
C LEU A 667 -30.26 -2.34 -1.22
N PRO A 668 -30.87 -3.54 -1.13
CA PRO A 668 -30.82 -4.35 0.07
C PRO A 668 -29.37 -4.63 0.49
N MET A 669 -29.10 -4.50 1.78
CA MET A 669 -27.80 -4.80 2.39
C MET A 669 -27.98 -5.86 3.49
N LEU A 670 -29.00 -5.67 4.35
CA LEU A 670 -29.35 -6.63 5.39
C LEU A 670 -29.94 -7.91 4.77
N SER A 671 -29.57 -9.05 5.34
CA SER A 671 -30.26 -10.31 5.07
C SER A 671 -31.74 -10.23 5.50
N GLU A 672 -32.58 -11.15 5.02
CA GLU A 672 -33.99 -11.20 5.43
C GLU A 672 -34.13 -11.42 6.94
N VAL A 673 -33.22 -12.20 7.55
CA VAL A 673 -33.19 -12.48 8.99
C VAL A 673 -32.86 -11.21 9.78
N GLU A 674 -31.81 -10.50 9.41
CA GLU A 674 -31.43 -9.24 10.07
C GLU A 674 -32.51 -8.17 9.89
N ARG A 675 -33.11 -8.09 8.70
CA ARG A 675 -34.23 -7.18 8.44
C ARG A 675 -35.41 -7.50 9.35
N ALA A 676 -35.77 -8.78 9.52
CA ALA A 676 -36.84 -9.18 10.43
C ALA A 676 -36.51 -8.86 11.89
N GLN A 677 -35.26 -9.09 12.31
CA GLN A 677 -34.79 -8.74 13.66
C GLN A 677 -34.92 -7.24 13.93
N VAL A 678 -34.42 -6.39 13.03
CA VAL A 678 -34.49 -4.93 13.18
C VAL A 678 -35.94 -4.45 13.19
N LEU A 679 -36.79 -4.96 12.28
CA LEU A 679 -38.16 -4.48 12.13
C LEU A 679 -39.14 -5.03 13.18
N HIS A 680 -38.87 -6.21 13.76
CA HIS A 680 -39.86 -6.92 14.59
C HIS A 680 -39.32 -7.31 15.97
N GLU A 681 -38.10 -7.81 16.08
CA GLU A 681 -37.56 -8.27 17.38
C GLU A 681 -37.14 -7.10 18.26
N TRP A 682 -36.43 -6.11 17.70
CA TRP A 682 -36.02 -4.90 18.42
C TRP A 682 -37.16 -3.90 18.58
N ASN A 683 -38.25 -4.08 17.83
CA ASN A 683 -39.46 -3.28 17.88
C ASN A 683 -40.66 -4.14 18.33
N PRO A 684 -40.63 -4.67 19.58
CA PRO A 684 -41.72 -5.51 20.05
C PRO A 684 -43.05 -4.72 20.06
N PRO A 685 -44.20 -5.39 19.87
CA PRO A 685 -45.49 -4.72 19.90
C PRO A 685 -45.67 -3.91 21.17
N ALA A 686 -46.24 -2.70 21.04
CA ALA A 686 -46.51 -1.84 22.18
C ALA A 686 -47.27 -2.60 23.28
N ALA A 687 -46.81 -2.46 24.53
CA ALA A 687 -47.43 -3.10 25.69
C ALA A 687 -48.94 -2.80 25.76
N ASN A 688 -49.72 -3.76 26.24
CA ASN A 688 -51.17 -3.59 26.40
C ASN A 688 -51.46 -2.81 27.70
N TYR A 689 -51.65 -1.50 27.59
CA TYR A 689 -52.12 -0.64 28.66
C TYR A 689 -53.46 0.03 28.28
N PRO A 690 -54.28 0.46 29.26
CA PRO A 690 -55.62 1.00 28.98
C PRO A 690 -55.55 2.28 28.14
N ARG A 691 -55.83 2.18 26.83
CA ARG A 691 -55.80 3.32 25.88
C ARG A 691 -57.01 4.25 25.91
N ASN A 692 -57.94 4.00 26.81
CA ASN A 692 -59.22 4.71 26.92
C ASN A 692 -59.39 5.44 28.25
N LEU A 693 -58.34 5.57 29.06
CA LEU A 693 -58.41 6.17 30.40
C LEU A 693 -57.34 7.24 30.60
N CYS A 694 -57.77 8.41 31.05
CA CYS A 694 -56.86 9.44 31.51
C CYS A 694 -56.06 9.01 32.77
N LEU A 695 -54.88 9.60 32.99
CA LEU A 695 -53.99 9.23 34.10
C LEU A 695 -54.68 9.33 35.48
N HIS A 696 -55.50 10.37 35.68
CA HIS A 696 -56.25 10.54 36.91
C HIS A 696 -57.30 9.43 37.12
N GLN A 697 -57.89 8.88 36.06
CA GLN A 697 -58.86 7.78 36.14
C GLN A 697 -58.16 6.47 36.49
N ILE A 698 -56.95 6.25 35.97
CA ILE A 698 -56.09 5.12 36.37
C ILE A 698 -55.77 5.23 37.87
N PHE A 699 -55.36 6.42 38.32
CA PHE A 699 -55.11 6.68 39.75
C PHE A 699 -56.36 6.41 40.61
N GLU A 700 -57.53 6.91 40.21
CA GLU A 700 -58.78 6.69 40.94
C GLU A 700 -59.20 5.20 41.02
N ARG A 701 -58.89 4.39 39.99
CA ARG A 701 -59.08 2.94 40.07
C ARG A 701 -58.22 2.31 41.16
N HIS A 702 -56.96 2.75 41.30
CA HIS A 702 -56.10 2.30 42.39
C HIS A 702 -56.59 2.78 43.75
N VAL A 703 -57.09 4.02 43.86
CA VAL A 703 -57.68 4.54 45.10
C VAL A 703 -58.87 3.70 45.53
N LYS A 704 -59.74 3.30 44.59
CA LYS A 704 -60.89 2.44 44.88
C LYS A 704 -60.47 1.03 45.31
N ALA A 705 -59.42 0.48 44.69
CA ALA A 705 -58.95 -0.87 44.99
C ALA A 705 -58.15 -0.97 46.30
N HIS A 706 -57.38 0.07 46.65
CA HIS A 706 -56.43 0.05 47.77
C HIS A 706 -56.45 1.36 48.58
N PRO A 707 -57.60 1.78 49.13
CA PRO A 707 -57.76 3.13 49.65
C PRO A 707 -56.85 3.45 50.85
N ASP A 708 -56.61 2.48 51.73
CA ASP A 708 -55.89 2.69 52.99
C ASP A 708 -54.41 2.30 52.89
N ARG A 709 -53.94 1.88 51.69
CA ARG A 709 -52.50 1.70 51.45
C ARG A 709 -51.82 3.04 51.30
N VAL A 710 -50.58 3.10 51.79
CA VAL A 710 -49.68 4.24 51.61
C VAL A 710 -49.46 4.51 50.12
N ALA A 711 -49.70 5.74 49.69
CA ALA A 711 -49.53 6.19 48.31
C ALA A 711 -48.36 7.16 48.14
N LEU A 712 -48.07 7.98 49.16
CA LEU A 712 -47.03 8.99 49.10
C LEU A 712 -46.36 9.18 50.46
N ILE A 713 -45.04 9.21 50.46
CA ILE A 713 -44.19 9.56 51.62
C ILE A 713 -43.32 10.73 51.21
N ALA A 714 -43.34 11.82 51.96
CA ALA A 714 -42.45 12.96 51.77
C ALA A 714 -41.99 13.49 53.14
N GLY A 715 -40.70 13.31 53.45
CA GLY A 715 -40.16 13.56 54.78
C GLY A 715 -40.86 12.70 55.83
N THR A 716 -41.43 13.34 56.86
CA THR A 716 -42.20 12.67 57.93
C THR A 716 -43.69 12.53 57.61
N SER A 717 -44.16 12.99 56.44
CA SER A 717 -45.57 12.93 56.06
C SER A 717 -45.86 11.68 55.24
N GLU A 718 -46.93 10.97 55.61
CA GLU A 718 -47.41 9.76 54.93
C GLU A 718 -48.89 9.94 54.58
N LEU A 719 -49.25 9.76 53.31
CA LEU A 719 -50.63 9.78 52.85
C LEU A 719 -51.04 8.44 52.23
N SER A 720 -52.20 7.94 52.63
CA SER A 720 -52.86 6.84 51.93
C SER A 720 -53.43 7.28 50.58
N TYR A 721 -53.73 6.33 49.69
CA TYR A 721 -54.40 6.62 48.41
C TYR A 721 -55.68 7.43 48.59
N ARG A 722 -56.48 7.10 49.61
CA ARG A 722 -57.70 7.83 49.96
C ARG A 722 -57.39 9.28 50.33
N GLN A 723 -56.45 9.50 51.24
CA GLN A 723 -56.09 10.84 51.71
C GLN A 723 -55.51 11.70 50.59
N LEU A 724 -54.60 11.15 49.78
CA LEU A 724 -54.02 11.82 48.63
C LEU A 724 -55.10 12.20 47.60
N ASN A 725 -56.00 11.29 47.28
CA ASN A 725 -57.09 11.54 46.35
C ASN A 725 -58.08 12.60 46.86
N THR A 726 -58.44 12.55 48.15
CA THR A 726 -59.29 13.57 48.78
C THR A 726 -58.65 14.96 48.69
N ARG A 727 -57.36 15.10 48.97
CA ARG A 727 -56.64 16.38 48.84
C ARG A 727 -56.58 16.86 47.38
N ALA A 728 -56.24 15.98 46.45
CA ALA A 728 -56.19 16.32 45.02
C ALA A 728 -57.57 16.73 44.48
N ASN A 729 -58.64 16.07 44.91
CA ASN A 729 -60.02 16.40 44.52
C ASN A 729 -60.46 17.77 45.05
N ARG A 730 -60.06 18.11 46.29
CA ARG A 730 -60.33 19.43 46.88
C ARG A 730 -59.63 20.54 46.12
N LEU A 731 -58.32 20.36 45.87
CA LEU A 731 -57.54 21.32 45.10
C LEU A 731 -58.04 21.43 43.66
N ALA A 732 -58.41 20.32 43.00
CA ALA A 732 -58.97 20.36 41.66
C ALA A 732 -60.22 21.24 41.59
N ARG A 733 -61.17 21.11 42.53
CA ARG A 733 -62.35 21.98 42.58
C ARG A 733 -61.99 23.44 42.82
N TYR A 734 -61.00 23.70 43.67
CA TYR A 734 -60.50 25.06 43.89
C TYR A 734 -59.90 25.65 42.60
N LEU A 735 -59.10 24.90 41.86
CA LEU A 735 -58.52 25.33 40.59
C LEU A 735 -59.59 25.67 39.54
N LEU A 736 -60.70 24.95 39.50
CA LEU A 736 -61.84 25.28 38.63
C LEU A 736 -62.45 26.64 38.99
N ASP A 737 -62.63 26.93 40.29
CA ASP A 737 -63.11 28.24 40.74
C ASP A 737 -62.13 29.37 40.41
N GLN A 738 -60.83 29.05 40.33
CA GLN A 738 -59.80 30.00 39.93
C GLN A 738 -59.70 30.23 38.41
N GLY A 739 -60.43 29.46 37.59
CA GLY A 739 -60.51 29.65 36.14
C GLY A 739 -59.75 28.62 35.32
N VAL A 740 -59.30 27.52 35.92
CA VAL A 740 -58.83 26.36 35.16
C VAL A 740 -60.02 25.74 34.43
N THR A 741 -59.94 25.69 33.11
CA THR A 741 -60.94 25.02 32.25
C THR A 741 -60.32 23.85 31.52
N ASP A 742 -61.18 23.11 30.82
CA ASP A 742 -60.77 21.98 30.00
C ASP A 742 -59.64 22.35 29.01
N GLY A 743 -58.46 21.75 29.18
CA GLY A 743 -57.31 21.95 28.29
C GLY A 743 -56.35 23.06 28.73
N SER A 744 -56.58 23.66 29.90
CA SER A 744 -55.69 24.68 30.46
C SER A 744 -54.32 24.12 30.84
N TYR A 745 -53.28 24.93 30.68
CA TYR A 745 -51.97 24.65 31.22
C TYR A 745 -51.84 25.26 32.62
N VAL A 746 -51.50 24.47 33.63
CA VAL A 746 -51.36 24.96 35.02
C VAL A 746 -49.88 24.93 35.39
N GLY A 747 -49.32 26.10 35.68
CA GLY A 747 -47.95 26.20 36.17
C GLY A 747 -47.85 25.65 37.59
N ILE A 748 -46.84 24.84 37.87
CA ILE A 748 -46.55 24.32 39.21
C ILE A 748 -45.14 24.76 39.58
N ALA A 749 -45.05 25.75 40.46
CA ALA A 749 -43.81 26.28 41.01
C ALA A 749 -43.71 25.89 42.50
N LEU A 750 -43.52 24.60 42.75
CA LEU A 750 -43.43 24.02 44.09
C LEU A 750 -42.14 23.21 44.22
N GLU A 751 -41.53 23.26 45.39
CA GLU A 751 -40.44 22.36 45.76
C GLU A 751 -40.97 20.93 45.96
N ARG A 752 -40.06 19.96 46.14
CA ARG A 752 -40.43 18.55 46.34
C ARG A 752 -41.19 18.35 47.66
N SER A 753 -42.51 18.28 47.56
CA SER A 753 -43.41 18.13 48.71
C SER A 753 -44.62 17.24 48.39
N VAL A 754 -45.41 16.93 49.43
CA VAL A 754 -46.74 16.32 49.25
C VAL A 754 -47.60 17.17 48.31
N ASP A 755 -47.52 18.48 48.47
CA ASP A 755 -48.36 19.45 47.77
C ASP A 755 -48.02 19.56 46.29
N MET A 756 -46.77 19.29 45.89
CA MET A 756 -46.39 19.16 44.48
C MET A 756 -47.16 18.02 43.80
N ILE A 757 -47.23 16.84 44.42
CA ILE A 757 -47.95 15.68 43.87
C ILE A 757 -49.47 15.92 43.89
N VAL A 758 -49.98 16.53 44.97
CA VAL A 758 -51.40 16.94 45.04
C VAL A 758 -51.74 17.91 43.91
N SER A 759 -50.88 18.90 43.63
CA SER A 759 -51.01 19.88 42.54
C SER A 759 -51.03 19.25 41.16
N ILE A 760 -50.14 18.28 40.91
CA ILE A 760 -50.11 17.53 39.63
C ILE A 760 -51.41 16.76 39.44
N LEU A 761 -51.84 15.98 40.44
CA LEU A 761 -53.08 15.20 40.37
C LEU A 761 -54.31 16.10 40.26
N ALA A 762 -54.34 17.20 41.01
CA ALA A 762 -55.42 18.17 40.97
C ALA A 762 -55.55 18.82 39.59
N THR A 763 -54.43 19.20 38.98
CA THR A 763 -54.39 19.74 37.61
C THR A 763 -54.99 18.76 36.61
N LEU A 764 -54.54 17.50 36.64
CA LEU A 764 -55.05 16.46 35.75
C LEU A 764 -56.55 16.18 35.97
N LYS A 765 -57.01 16.22 37.23
CA LYS A 765 -58.42 16.05 37.61
C LYS A 765 -59.31 17.25 37.23
N ALA A 766 -58.73 18.44 37.16
CA ALA A 766 -59.40 19.64 36.66
C ALA A 766 -59.46 19.71 35.11
N GLY A 767 -58.93 18.70 34.41
CA GLY A 767 -58.88 18.66 32.94
C GLY A 767 -57.72 19.46 32.33
N GLY A 768 -56.77 19.90 33.14
CA GLY A 768 -55.58 20.64 32.71
C GLY A 768 -54.35 19.75 32.49
N ALA A 769 -53.32 20.34 31.89
CA ALA A 769 -51.98 19.77 31.78
C ALA A 769 -51.01 20.57 32.64
N TYR A 770 -50.16 19.91 33.42
CA TYR A 770 -49.25 20.64 34.31
C TYR A 770 -47.98 21.10 33.57
N VAL A 771 -47.44 22.23 34.00
CA VAL A 771 -46.20 22.81 33.50
C VAL A 771 -45.28 23.02 34.71
N PRO A 772 -44.25 22.17 34.91
CA PRO A 772 -43.33 22.34 36.01
C PRO A 772 -42.47 23.59 35.80
N LEU A 773 -42.46 24.46 36.79
CA LEU A 773 -41.69 25.71 36.82
C LEU A 773 -40.66 25.58 37.94
N ASP A 774 -39.40 25.40 37.58
CA ASP A 774 -38.33 25.31 38.57
C ASP A 774 -38.08 26.68 39.21
N SER A 775 -38.08 26.74 40.53
CA SER A 775 -37.81 27.96 41.29
C SER A 775 -36.38 28.46 41.09
N ASP A 776 -35.43 27.63 40.66
CA ASP A 776 -34.06 28.02 40.38
C ASP A 776 -33.86 28.63 38.99
N TYR A 777 -34.88 28.55 38.11
CA TYR A 777 -34.76 29.16 36.80
C TYR A 777 -34.66 30.69 36.86
N PRO A 778 -33.93 31.30 35.91
CA PRO A 778 -33.94 32.75 35.72
C PRO A 778 -35.36 33.26 35.47
N VAL A 779 -35.64 34.46 35.96
CA VAL A 779 -36.95 35.14 35.83
C VAL A 779 -37.45 35.14 34.39
N GLU A 780 -36.58 35.53 33.45
CA GLU A 780 -36.89 35.61 32.01
C GLU A 780 -37.32 34.26 31.42
N ARG A 781 -36.76 33.16 31.92
CA ARG A 781 -37.09 31.80 31.46
C ARG A 781 -38.47 31.37 31.93
N VAL A 782 -38.79 31.63 33.20
CA VAL A 782 -40.11 31.33 33.77
C VAL A 782 -41.18 32.20 33.13
N GLU A 783 -40.88 33.50 32.91
CA GLU A 783 -41.76 34.43 32.21
C GLU A 783 -42.07 33.93 30.79
N TYR A 784 -41.04 33.54 30.03
CA TYR A 784 -41.21 32.99 28.69
C TYR A 784 -42.10 31.73 28.68
N MET A 785 -41.87 30.78 29.60
CA MET A 785 -42.67 29.56 29.70
C MET A 785 -44.15 29.88 30.00
N LEU A 786 -44.42 30.86 30.86
CA LEU A 786 -45.78 31.29 31.18
C LEU A 786 -46.47 32.02 30.01
N GLN A 787 -45.73 32.85 29.28
CA GLN A 787 -46.22 33.53 28.07
C GLN A 787 -46.56 32.53 26.96
N ASP A 788 -45.69 31.54 26.75
CA ASP A 788 -45.83 30.53 25.70
C ASP A 788 -46.97 29.55 26.00
N THR A 789 -47.12 29.13 27.27
CA THR A 789 -48.21 28.25 27.70
C THR A 789 -49.54 28.96 27.94
N LYS A 790 -49.53 30.29 28.12
CA LYS A 790 -50.71 31.09 28.50
C LYS A 790 -51.45 30.51 29.71
N ALA A 791 -50.69 30.02 30.69
CA ALA A 791 -51.24 29.35 31.87
C ALA A 791 -52.15 30.31 32.67
N PRO A 792 -53.45 30.02 32.86
CA PRO A 792 -54.34 30.89 33.63
C PRO A 792 -54.03 30.86 35.13
N VAL A 793 -53.37 29.81 35.62
CA VAL A 793 -53.05 29.61 37.04
C VAL A 793 -51.61 29.10 37.19
N VAL A 794 -50.92 29.63 38.20
CA VAL A 794 -49.66 29.10 38.74
C VAL A 794 -49.88 28.73 40.21
N ILE A 795 -49.55 27.50 40.59
CA ILE A 795 -49.62 27.01 41.96
C ILE A 795 -48.23 27.13 42.60
N SER A 796 -48.15 27.71 43.79
CA SER A 796 -46.91 27.86 44.56
C SER A 796 -47.19 27.95 46.08
N ASP A 797 -46.16 28.21 46.87
CA ASP A 797 -46.23 28.46 48.31
C ASP A 797 -45.83 29.91 48.62
N SER A 798 -46.28 30.47 49.75
CA SER A 798 -46.08 31.89 50.06
C SER A 798 -44.62 32.35 50.08
N HIS A 799 -43.67 31.47 50.41
CA HIS A 799 -42.25 31.80 50.43
C HIS A 799 -41.65 32.06 49.03
N LEU A 800 -42.29 31.60 47.94
CA LEU A 800 -41.92 31.88 46.55
C LEU A 800 -42.79 33.00 45.93
N ALA A 801 -43.76 33.53 46.67
CA ALA A 801 -44.73 34.49 46.16
C ALA A 801 -44.06 35.75 45.61
N ASP A 802 -43.11 36.35 46.33
CA ASP A 802 -42.47 37.61 45.90
C ASP A 802 -41.76 37.47 44.54
N LYS A 803 -41.07 36.33 44.31
CA LYS A 803 -40.39 36.04 43.04
C LYS A 803 -41.40 35.87 41.90
N LEU A 804 -42.48 35.13 42.13
CA LEU A 804 -43.52 34.88 41.13
C LEU A 804 -44.37 36.12 40.86
N THR A 805 -44.71 36.90 41.88
CA THR A 805 -45.42 38.18 41.74
C THR A 805 -44.59 39.19 40.94
N THR A 806 -43.26 39.19 41.09
CA THR A 806 -42.37 40.01 40.25
C THR A 806 -42.43 39.57 38.78
N ILE A 807 -42.39 38.26 38.51
CA ILE A 807 -42.52 37.69 37.15
C ILE A 807 -43.89 38.02 36.52
N LEU A 808 -44.97 37.94 37.32
CA LEU A 808 -46.35 38.18 36.87
C LEU A 808 -46.71 39.67 36.80
N GLY A 809 -46.02 40.52 37.56
CA GLY A 809 -46.30 41.96 37.73
C GLY A 809 -45.98 42.83 36.51
N GLY A 810 -45.34 42.29 35.48
CA GLY A 810 -45.02 42.98 34.21
C GLY A 810 -46.24 43.35 33.34
N GLY A 811 -47.48 43.11 33.79
CA GLY A 811 -48.73 43.55 33.16
C GLY A 811 -49.15 42.81 31.88
N ALA A 812 -48.31 41.91 31.34
CA ALA A 812 -48.57 41.18 30.11
C ALA A 812 -49.29 39.82 30.30
N LEU A 813 -49.29 39.25 31.51
CA LEU A 813 -49.83 37.92 31.81
C LEU A 813 -51.12 38.01 32.66
N GLN A 814 -52.21 37.39 32.19
CA GLN A 814 -53.45 37.22 32.97
C GLN A 814 -53.43 35.90 33.76
N THR A 815 -52.38 35.69 34.55
CA THR A 815 -52.16 34.46 35.32
C THR A 815 -52.42 34.71 36.80
N LYS A 816 -53.25 33.89 37.44
CA LYS A 816 -53.50 33.96 38.89
C LYS A 816 -52.49 33.10 39.65
N LEU A 817 -51.95 33.64 40.73
CA LEU A 817 -51.08 32.91 41.65
C LEU A 817 -51.93 32.29 42.78
N VAL A 818 -51.93 30.97 42.87
CA VAL A 818 -52.59 30.17 43.91
C VAL A 818 -51.54 29.75 44.92
N LEU A 819 -51.63 30.27 46.15
CA LEU A 819 -50.68 30.00 47.24
C LEU A 819 -51.30 28.98 48.20
N LEU A 820 -50.82 27.74 48.16
CA LEU A 820 -51.48 26.61 48.82
C LEU A 820 -51.58 26.78 50.35
N ASP A 821 -50.58 27.37 50.97
CA ASP A 821 -50.50 27.61 52.41
C ASP A 821 -51.43 28.75 52.88
N GLN A 822 -51.61 29.79 52.07
CA GLN A 822 -52.54 30.90 52.37
C GLN A 822 -54.00 30.54 52.08
N GLU A 823 -54.24 29.73 51.04
CA GLU A 823 -55.59 29.36 50.59
C GLU A 823 -56.06 28.03 51.19
N ALA A 824 -55.27 27.42 52.08
CA ALA A 824 -55.51 26.11 52.67
C ALA A 824 -56.94 25.94 53.22
N THR A 825 -57.46 26.92 53.97
CA THR A 825 -58.82 26.87 54.52
C THR A 825 -59.89 26.81 53.43
N GLN A 826 -59.73 27.56 52.33
CA GLN A 826 -60.68 27.57 51.23
C GLN A 826 -60.64 26.27 50.42
N ILE A 827 -59.45 25.68 50.27
CA ILE A 827 -59.25 24.38 49.64
C ILE A 827 -59.87 23.26 50.51
N GLU A 828 -59.67 23.29 51.82
CA GLU A 828 -60.20 22.28 52.75
C GLU A 828 -61.74 22.23 52.82
N LEU A 829 -62.39 23.38 52.62
CA LEU A 829 -63.85 23.50 52.56
C LEU A 829 -64.46 22.83 51.31
N LYS A 830 -63.65 22.52 50.28
CA LYS A 830 -64.15 21.83 49.08
C LYS A 830 -64.50 20.37 49.37
N ASN A 831 -65.45 19.83 48.60
CA ASN A 831 -65.73 18.40 48.61
C ASN A 831 -64.48 17.62 48.16
N GLY A 832 -64.18 16.49 48.81
CA GLY A 832 -63.05 15.61 48.51
C GLY A 832 -63.41 14.34 47.73
N GLU A 833 -64.67 14.14 47.34
CA GLU A 833 -65.10 13.05 46.45
C GLU A 833 -64.60 13.24 45.02
N ASN A 834 -64.52 12.17 44.22
CA ASN A 834 -64.08 12.27 42.83
C ASN A 834 -64.96 13.24 42.04
N LEU A 835 -64.34 13.97 41.12
CA LEU A 835 -65.03 14.97 40.33
C LEU A 835 -65.74 14.26 39.17
N LEU A 836 -67.07 14.37 39.11
CA LEU A 836 -67.89 13.91 37.99
C LEU A 836 -68.09 15.07 37.01
N LEU A 837 -67.01 15.50 36.37
CA LEU A 837 -67.03 16.62 35.44
C LEU A 837 -67.39 16.14 34.04
N GLY A 838 -68.15 16.94 33.28
CA GLY A 838 -68.44 16.71 31.86
C GLY A 838 -67.27 17.04 30.92
N PHE A 839 -66.05 17.03 31.43
CA PHE A 839 -64.83 17.31 30.67
C PHE A 839 -64.46 16.15 29.77
N SER A 840 -63.74 16.45 28.69
CA SER A 840 -63.34 15.43 27.73
C SER A 840 -62.42 14.39 28.40
N THR A 841 -62.84 13.13 28.44
CA THR A 841 -61.98 12.03 28.89
C THR A 841 -61.09 11.49 27.76
N ASP A 842 -60.90 12.28 26.69
CA ASP A 842 -60.05 11.91 25.58
C ASP A 842 -58.59 11.73 26.05
N PRO A 843 -58.04 10.52 25.96
CA PRO A 843 -56.66 10.27 26.37
C PRO A 843 -55.62 10.92 25.44
N ALA A 844 -56.02 11.42 24.26
CA ALA A 844 -55.14 12.18 23.36
C ALA A 844 -54.81 13.60 23.86
N ARG A 845 -55.40 14.02 24.99
CA ARG A 845 -55.15 15.31 25.63
C ARG A 845 -53.77 15.37 26.27
N HIS A 846 -53.26 16.57 26.49
CA HIS A 846 -51.97 16.76 27.15
C HIS A 846 -52.05 16.38 28.65
N ALA A 847 -51.06 15.64 29.12
CA ALA A 847 -50.80 15.41 30.54
C ALA A 847 -49.94 16.54 31.11
N TYR A 848 -48.91 16.93 30.37
CA TYR A 848 -47.95 17.93 30.79
C TYR A 848 -47.19 18.56 29.62
N VAL A 849 -46.50 19.66 29.93
CA VAL A 849 -45.54 20.31 29.03
C VAL A 849 -44.20 20.44 29.74
N ILE A 850 -43.15 19.82 29.18
CA ILE A 850 -41.78 19.96 29.72
C ILE A 850 -40.92 20.73 28.71
N TYR A 851 -40.26 21.78 29.18
CA TYR A 851 -39.38 22.59 28.35
C TYR A 851 -37.98 22.00 28.28
N THR A 852 -37.46 21.81 27.07
CA THR A 852 -36.09 21.36 26.81
C THR A 852 -35.27 22.45 26.10
N SER A 853 -33.94 22.34 26.15
CA SER A 853 -33.04 23.24 25.44
C SER A 853 -33.27 23.13 23.93
N GLY A 854 -33.73 24.20 23.29
CA GLY A 854 -33.86 24.26 21.84
C GLY A 854 -32.51 24.55 21.19
N SER A 855 -32.22 23.88 20.06
CA SER A 855 -31.04 24.15 19.21
C SER A 855 -30.94 25.60 18.72
N THR A 856 -32.02 26.37 18.81
CA THR A 856 -32.14 27.78 18.41
C THR A 856 -31.93 28.77 19.57
N GLY A 857 -31.48 28.32 20.75
CA GLY A 857 -31.23 29.16 21.93
C GLY A 857 -32.48 29.52 22.76
N ARG A 858 -33.69 29.37 22.21
CA ARG A 858 -34.96 29.45 22.97
C ARG A 858 -35.46 28.05 23.35
N THR A 859 -35.88 27.87 24.59
CA THR A 859 -36.44 26.60 25.09
C THR A 859 -37.74 26.25 24.38
N LYS A 860 -38.03 24.96 24.16
CA LYS A 860 -39.25 24.49 23.50
C LYS A 860 -40.05 23.58 24.43
N GLY A 861 -41.37 23.80 24.53
CA GLY A 861 -42.27 22.95 25.33
C GLY A 861 -42.66 21.67 24.57
N VAL A 862 -42.31 20.51 25.11
CA VAL A 862 -42.73 19.21 24.59
C VAL A 862 -44.10 18.86 25.17
N LEU A 863 -45.12 18.79 24.32
CA LEU A 863 -46.49 18.43 24.68
C LEU A 863 -46.59 16.90 24.75
N VAL A 864 -46.78 16.35 25.96
CA VAL A 864 -46.95 14.91 26.15
C VAL A 864 -48.42 14.60 26.42
N LYS A 865 -48.97 13.66 25.65
CA LYS A 865 -50.35 13.21 25.79
C LYS A 865 -50.52 12.29 27.01
N GLN A 866 -51.75 12.11 27.46
CA GLN A 866 -52.03 11.17 28.56
C GLN A 866 -51.81 9.71 28.15
N ILE A 867 -51.87 9.40 26.84
CA ILE A 867 -51.69 8.06 26.22
C ILE A 867 -50.93 8.18 24.90
#